data_AF-A0A960PVI6-F1
#
_entry.id   AF-A0A960PVI6-F1
#
_cell.length_a   1.000
_cell.length_b   1.000
_cell.length_c   1.000
_cell.angle_alpha   90.00
_cell.angle_beta   90.00
_cell.angle_gamma   90.00
#
_symmetry.space_group_name_H-M   'P 1'
#
loop_
_entity.id
_entity.type
_entity.pdbx_description
1 polymer ?
#
loop_
_entity_poly.entity_id
_entity_poly.type
_entity_poly.pdbx_seq_one_letter_code
_entity_poly.pdbx_strand_id
1 'polypeptide(L)'
;YESRPGETFLLGASTWRIEDITHERVVVTPAPGQPGKMPFWHGDGPGRPLELGAALGEFVREVRALPEPEALVRLRERHDLDEWAAQNLLGYLREQADATGVVPDDRTIVVERFRDEIGDWRVCVLSPFGAQVHAPWAMALRARLAERWGIDVELMWSDDGIVLRLPEAVDELPTDELLIDPDEIDDILLSILPGTALFAARFREAAARALLLPRRRPDRRTPLWQQRQKAADLLAVAAKHPSFPILLEATRECCNDVFDLPALRGLLRDLRSRKVRVVPVDTAQASPMAQSLLFGWIAVYMYEGDAPLAERRAAALALDRDLLRELLGAEELRDLLDPGVLEALEDELQRRVAGRRARDADEVTDLLRVLGPLSTVELIERSDSPLAEAVADALDALVADRRVIPVSIAGHDRWAAAEDAGRLRDALGCAIPVGLPGAFTDPVDAPLEGLIVRHARTHGPFLDREAAARLGVEVGRVRAVLDELVAAGRLVRGEFRPGGSEREWCDPDVLRQLRRRSLAVLRSEVEPVDGGALGRFLPGWQGVGLPRRGVDGLVEAVTVLAGAPLPASVLEVDVLPARMAEYRPADLDALCTAGDVVWVGASALGASDGRVQLVFRDQVELLVPPPDPEDLPIGPLHDALRQHLRTRGASFWADLV
;
A
#
# COMPACT_ATOMS: atom_id res chain seq x y z
N TYR A 1 -16.27 2.70 8.56
CA TYR A 1 -16.96 2.53 7.28
C TYR A 1 -17.24 3.86 6.57
N GLU A 2 -17.42 4.96 7.30
CA GLU A 2 -17.74 6.25 6.68
C GLU A 2 -16.60 7.23 6.73
N SER A 3 -16.35 7.81 5.57
CA SER A 3 -15.61 9.03 5.34
C SER A 3 -16.14 10.18 6.20
N ARG A 4 -15.27 10.93 6.87
CA ARG A 4 -15.61 12.11 7.70
C ARG A 4 -14.87 13.37 7.24
N PRO A 5 -15.39 14.58 7.54
CA PRO A 5 -14.58 15.81 7.44
C PRO A 5 -13.24 15.65 8.18
N GLY A 6 -12.14 15.95 7.49
CA GLY A 6 -10.77 15.75 7.93
C GLY A 6 -10.10 14.46 7.41
N GLU A 7 -10.87 13.43 7.06
CA GLU A 7 -10.31 12.17 6.55
C GLU A 7 -9.87 12.28 5.09
N THR A 8 -8.81 11.55 4.74
CA THR A 8 -8.29 11.43 3.38
C THR A 8 -8.80 10.15 2.71
N PHE A 9 -9.29 10.25 1.48
CA PHE A 9 -9.70 9.11 0.66
C PHE A 9 -9.10 9.17 -0.73
N LEU A 10 -9.00 8.02 -1.40
CA LEU A 10 -8.51 7.92 -2.76
C LEU A 10 -9.67 8.03 -3.74
N LEU A 11 -9.54 8.89 -4.75
CA LEU A 11 -10.44 8.93 -5.91
C LEU A 11 -9.59 8.86 -7.18
N GLY A 12 -9.58 7.71 -7.83
CA GLY A 12 -8.56 7.39 -8.82
C GLY A 12 -7.19 7.32 -8.16
N ALA A 13 -6.18 7.92 -8.80
CA ALA A 13 -4.79 7.96 -8.33
C ALA A 13 -4.46 9.15 -7.41
N SER A 14 -5.47 9.75 -6.77
CA SER A 14 -5.32 11.02 -6.05
C SER A 14 -5.92 10.92 -4.67
N THR A 15 -5.14 11.33 -3.66
CA THR A 15 -5.64 11.47 -2.29
C THR A 15 -6.36 12.82 -2.13
N TRP A 16 -7.56 12.76 -1.61
CA TRP A 16 -8.43 13.90 -1.34
C TRP A 16 -8.77 13.94 0.14
N ARG A 17 -8.56 15.08 0.80
CA ARG A 17 -9.08 15.33 2.15
C ARG A 17 -10.50 15.84 2.04
N ILE A 18 -11.38 15.28 2.85
CA ILE A 18 -12.76 15.71 2.96
C ILE A 18 -12.78 16.97 3.80
N GLU A 19 -13.26 18.07 3.25
CA GLU A 19 -13.50 19.30 4.01
C GLU A 19 -14.90 19.29 4.62
N ASP A 20 -15.88 18.80 3.86
CA ASP A 20 -17.27 18.78 4.26
C ASP A 20 -18.03 17.66 3.55
N ILE A 21 -18.99 17.05 4.25
CA ILE A 21 -19.87 16.02 3.70
C ILE A 21 -21.29 16.54 3.81
N THR A 22 -21.86 16.92 2.67
CA THR A 22 -23.28 17.25 2.59
C THR A 22 -24.09 16.05 2.08
N HIS A 23 -25.41 16.17 2.08
CA HIS A 23 -26.32 15.10 1.65
C HIS A 23 -26.22 14.76 0.14
N GLU A 24 -25.62 15.64 -0.67
CA GLU A 24 -25.55 15.49 -2.13
C GLU A 24 -24.13 15.55 -2.71
N ARG A 25 -23.15 16.04 -1.96
CA ARG A 25 -21.76 16.15 -2.40
C ARG A 25 -20.80 16.04 -1.24
N VAL A 26 -19.63 15.49 -1.54
CA VAL A 26 -18.46 15.51 -0.65
C VAL A 26 -17.56 16.63 -1.17
N VAL A 27 -17.33 17.66 -0.36
CA VAL A 27 -16.41 18.76 -0.68
C VAL A 27 -15.03 18.34 -0.23
N VAL A 28 -14.06 18.42 -1.13
CA VAL A 28 -12.73 17.88 -0.91
C VAL A 28 -11.65 18.85 -1.34
N THR A 29 -10.51 18.79 -0.68
CA THR A 29 -9.27 19.44 -1.08
C THR A 29 -8.23 18.37 -1.45
N PRO A 30 -7.36 18.61 -2.43
CA PRO A 30 -6.24 17.71 -2.69
C PRO A 30 -5.38 17.55 -1.44
N ALA A 31 -5.05 16.31 -1.07
CA ALA A 31 -4.18 15.98 0.06
C ALA A 31 -3.02 15.06 -0.39
N PRO A 32 -2.17 15.52 -1.30
CA PRO A 32 -1.05 14.73 -1.84
C PRO A 32 -0.08 14.33 -0.72
N GLY A 33 0.49 13.12 -0.85
CA GLY A 33 1.44 12.56 0.11
C GLY A 33 0.84 12.02 1.42
N GLN A 34 -0.43 12.27 1.69
CA GLN A 34 -1.13 11.63 2.80
C GLN A 34 -1.73 10.28 2.38
N PRO A 35 -1.68 9.25 3.24
CA PRO A 35 -2.36 8.00 2.97
C PRO A 35 -3.87 8.27 2.86
N GLY A 36 -4.47 7.87 1.74
CA GLY A 36 -5.91 7.96 1.53
C GLY A 36 -6.57 6.59 1.70
N LYS A 37 -7.74 6.58 2.33
CA LYS A 37 -8.61 5.41 2.41
C LYS A 37 -9.23 5.14 1.03
N MET A 38 -9.09 3.93 0.50
CA MET A 38 -9.77 3.58 -0.75
C MET A 38 -11.27 3.38 -0.49
N PRO A 39 -12.17 3.99 -1.28
CA PRO A 39 -13.60 3.79 -1.15
C PRO A 39 -13.98 2.39 -1.63
N PHE A 40 -14.22 1.47 -0.69
CA PHE A 40 -14.55 0.08 -1.01
C PHE A 40 -16.05 -0.22 -0.93
N TRP A 41 -16.52 -1.08 -1.83
CA TRP A 41 -17.89 -1.59 -1.86
C TRP A 41 -18.00 -2.90 -1.05
N HIS A 42 -18.43 -2.80 0.20
CA HIS A 42 -18.80 -4.00 0.96
C HIS A 42 -20.09 -4.59 0.39
N GLY A 43 -20.08 -5.89 0.09
CA GLY A 43 -21.30 -6.66 -0.08
C GLY A 43 -22.10 -6.59 1.22
N ASP A 44 -23.31 -6.04 1.14
CA ASP A 44 -24.23 -5.81 2.26
C ASP A 44 -24.81 -7.16 2.75
N GLY A 45 -23.94 -8.01 3.29
CA GLY A 45 -24.31 -9.23 4.01
C GLY A 45 -24.39 -8.94 5.51
N PRO A 46 -25.26 -9.63 6.27
CA PRO A 46 -25.50 -9.34 7.69
C PRO A 46 -24.31 -9.60 8.61
N GLY A 47 -23.16 -10.06 8.11
CA GLY A 47 -22.02 -10.53 8.90
C GLY A 47 -22.32 -11.85 9.62
N ARG A 48 -21.28 -12.48 10.19
CA ARG A 48 -21.40 -13.68 11.02
C ARG A 48 -22.08 -13.32 12.35
N PRO A 49 -23.14 -14.04 12.77
CA PRO A 49 -23.76 -13.85 14.08
C PRO A 49 -22.90 -14.45 15.20
N LEU A 50 -23.10 -14.00 16.44
CA LEU A 50 -22.35 -14.45 17.61
C LEU A 50 -22.40 -15.98 17.78
N GLU A 51 -23.57 -16.59 17.60
CA GLU A 51 -23.76 -18.04 17.82
C GLU A 51 -22.85 -18.88 16.92
N LEU A 52 -22.77 -18.52 15.63
CA LEU A 52 -21.89 -19.20 14.67
C LEU A 52 -20.42 -18.91 14.97
N GLY A 53 -20.10 -17.67 15.36
CA GLY A 53 -18.74 -17.31 15.79
C GLY A 53 -18.27 -18.07 17.03
N ALA A 54 -19.13 -18.22 18.03
CA ALA A 54 -18.85 -19.00 19.23
C ALA A 54 -18.70 -20.49 18.91
N ALA A 55 -19.53 -21.05 18.03
CA ALA A 55 -19.39 -22.44 17.57
C ALA A 55 -18.08 -22.67 16.81
N LEU A 56 -17.64 -21.71 15.99
CA LEU A 56 -16.34 -21.76 15.30
C LEU A 56 -15.18 -21.74 16.31
N GLY A 57 -15.25 -20.84 17.29
CA GLY A 57 -14.26 -20.79 18.36
C GLY A 57 -14.21 -22.09 19.18
N GLU A 58 -15.36 -22.64 19.54
CA GLU A 58 -15.45 -23.93 20.24
C GLU A 58 -14.87 -25.07 19.40
N PHE A 59 -15.15 -25.10 18.09
CA PHE A 59 -14.54 -26.06 17.17
C PHE A 59 -13.02 -25.95 17.16
N VAL A 60 -12.46 -24.75 17.03
CA VAL A 60 -11.00 -24.53 17.06
C VAL A 60 -10.41 -25.04 18.38
N ARG A 61 -11.02 -24.69 19.51
CA ARG A 61 -10.59 -25.13 20.84
C ARG A 61 -10.61 -26.65 20.97
N GLU A 62 -11.68 -27.30 20.52
CA GLU A 62 -11.82 -28.75 20.62
C GLU A 62 -10.85 -29.51 19.72
N VAL A 63 -10.67 -29.06 18.48
CA VAL A 63 -9.71 -29.67 17.54
C VAL A 63 -8.28 -29.54 18.07
N ARG A 64 -7.93 -28.38 18.62
CA ARG A 64 -6.60 -28.12 19.20
C ARG A 64 -6.32 -28.88 20.50
N ALA A 65 -7.34 -29.29 21.22
CA ALA A 65 -7.19 -30.08 22.44
C ALA A 65 -6.88 -31.56 22.17
N LEU A 66 -7.10 -32.03 20.94
CA LEU A 66 -6.85 -33.41 20.54
C LEU A 66 -5.39 -33.60 20.06
N PRO A 67 -4.79 -34.80 20.26
CA PRO A 67 -3.58 -35.18 19.56
C PRO A 67 -3.77 -35.12 18.04
N GLU A 68 -2.75 -34.70 17.29
CA GLU A 68 -2.83 -34.49 15.84
C GLU A 68 -3.42 -35.67 15.05
N PRO A 69 -3.06 -36.95 15.33
CA PRO A 69 -3.68 -38.09 14.64
C PRO A 69 -5.18 -38.22 14.91
N GLU A 70 -5.63 -37.95 16.13
CA GLU A 70 -7.04 -38.01 16.51
C GLU A 70 -7.83 -36.83 15.92
N ALA A 71 -7.22 -35.65 15.88
CA ALA A 71 -7.77 -34.47 15.23
C ALA A 71 -8.00 -34.71 13.73
N LEU A 72 -7.02 -35.29 13.02
CA LEU A 72 -7.16 -35.66 11.60
C LEU A 72 -8.32 -36.62 11.35
N VAL A 73 -8.46 -37.66 12.18
CA VAL A 73 -9.59 -38.61 12.07
C VAL A 73 -10.92 -37.88 12.29
N ARG A 74 -11.02 -37.05 13.33
CA ARG A 74 -12.24 -36.28 13.61
C ARG A 74 -12.61 -35.35 12.45
N LEU A 75 -11.64 -34.61 11.90
CA LEU A 75 -11.84 -33.69 10.78
C LEU A 75 -12.34 -34.42 9.52
N ARG A 76 -11.81 -35.61 9.25
CA ARG A 76 -12.22 -36.41 8.09
C ARG A 76 -13.58 -37.09 8.28
N GLU A 77 -13.84 -37.68 9.44
CA GLU A 77 -15.04 -38.49 9.67
C GLU A 77 -16.27 -37.70 10.10
N ARG A 78 -16.09 -36.57 10.81
CA ARG A 78 -17.22 -35.75 11.31
C ARG A 78 -17.44 -34.46 10.55
N HIS A 79 -16.43 -33.97 9.83
CA HIS A 79 -16.49 -32.70 9.10
C HIS A 79 -16.25 -32.87 7.59
N ASP A 80 -16.16 -34.12 7.11
CA ASP A 80 -16.03 -34.50 5.70
C ASP A 80 -14.87 -33.81 4.96
N LEU A 81 -13.83 -33.38 5.69
CA LEU A 81 -12.63 -32.80 5.09
C LEU A 81 -11.80 -33.90 4.41
N ASP A 82 -11.26 -33.61 3.24
CA ASP A 82 -10.24 -34.46 2.64
C ASP A 82 -8.92 -34.38 3.44
N GLU A 83 -7.98 -35.27 3.12
CA GLU A 83 -6.71 -35.38 3.85
C GLU A 83 -5.88 -34.09 3.78
N TRP A 84 -5.85 -33.42 2.64
CA TRP A 84 -5.08 -32.19 2.44
C TRP A 84 -5.73 -31.02 3.19
N ALA A 85 -7.05 -30.89 3.12
CA ALA A 85 -7.80 -29.87 3.83
C ALA A 85 -7.66 -30.02 5.36
N ALA A 86 -7.73 -31.25 5.87
CA ALA A 86 -7.53 -31.51 7.29
C ALA A 86 -6.09 -31.19 7.74
N GLN A 87 -5.08 -31.59 6.96
CA GLN A 87 -3.67 -31.27 7.23
C GLN A 87 -3.40 -29.77 7.17
N ASN A 88 -3.93 -29.07 6.16
CA ASN A 88 -3.78 -27.62 6.03
C ASN A 88 -4.42 -26.87 7.20
N LEU A 89 -5.63 -27.26 7.63
CA LEU A 89 -6.27 -26.64 8.78
C LEU A 89 -5.44 -26.81 10.06
N LEU A 90 -4.94 -28.03 10.32
CA LEU A 90 -4.10 -28.26 11.50
C LEU A 90 -2.75 -27.54 11.41
N GLY A 91 -2.16 -27.48 10.21
CA GLY A 91 -0.96 -26.70 9.92
C GLY A 91 -1.17 -25.23 10.23
N TYR A 92 -2.23 -24.63 9.70
CA TYR A 92 -2.62 -23.24 9.94
C TYR A 92 -2.81 -22.93 11.43
N LEU A 93 -3.51 -23.79 12.16
CA LEU A 93 -3.72 -23.62 13.60
C LEU A 93 -2.42 -23.79 14.41
N ARG A 94 -1.50 -24.64 13.95
CA ARG A 94 -0.18 -24.82 14.57
C ARG A 94 0.70 -23.59 14.32
N GLU A 95 0.78 -23.10 13.09
CA GLU A 95 1.55 -21.91 12.75
C GLU A 95 1.05 -20.67 13.52
N GLN A 96 -0.27 -20.52 13.68
CA GLN A 96 -0.84 -19.48 14.53
C GLN A 96 -0.38 -19.62 15.99
N ALA A 97 -0.38 -20.84 16.52
CA ALA A 97 0.05 -21.12 17.88
C ALA A 97 1.55 -20.86 18.07
N ASP A 98 2.37 -21.20 17.09
CA ASP A 98 3.81 -20.96 17.12
C ASP A 98 4.12 -19.46 17.06
N ALA A 99 3.34 -18.69 16.29
CA ALA A 99 3.50 -17.24 16.17
C ALA A 99 3.05 -16.47 17.42
N THR A 100 1.90 -16.82 17.99
CA THR A 100 1.25 -16.03 19.06
C THR A 100 1.18 -16.72 20.42
N GLY A 101 1.67 -17.95 20.52
CA GLY A 101 1.61 -18.80 21.73
C GLY A 101 0.22 -19.38 22.04
N VAL A 102 -0.84 -18.78 21.50
CA VAL A 102 -2.25 -19.16 21.70
C VAL A 102 -3.00 -19.03 20.39
N VAL A 103 -4.18 -19.66 20.26
CA VAL A 103 -5.03 -19.48 19.08
C VAL A 103 -6.34 -18.86 19.54
N PRO A 104 -6.85 -17.81 18.86
CA PRO A 104 -8.17 -17.26 19.15
C PRO A 104 -9.26 -18.35 19.11
N ASP A 105 -10.11 -18.37 20.14
CA ASP A 105 -11.22 -19.30 20.27
C ASP A 105 -12.41 -18.64 20.99
N ASP A 106 -13.43 -19.40 21.37
CA ASP A 106 -14.63 -18.88 22.04
C ASP A 106 -14.35 -18.39 23.48
N ARG A 107 -13.15 -18.63 24.03
CA ARG A 107 -12.72 -18.24 25.37
C ARG A 107 -11.44 -17.40 25.39
N THR A 108 -10.80 -17.17 24.25
CA THR A 108 -9.55 -16.45 24.12
C THR A 108 -9.60 -15.49 22.95
N ILE A 109 -9.46 -14.20 23.23
CA ILE A 109 -9.18 -13.16 22.24
C ILE A 109 -7.68 -12.89 22.25
N VAL A 110 -7.06 -12.80 21.08
CA VAL A 110 -5.64 -12.44 20.93
C VAL A 110 -5.56 -11.01 20.45
N VAL A 111 -4.79 -10.18 21.15
CA VAL A 111 -4.47 -8.81 20.74
C VAL A 111 -3.04 -8.84 20.26
N GLU A 112 -2.87 -8.99 18.96
CA GLU A 112 -1.56 -9.09 18.33
C GLU A 112 -1.09 -7.71 17.89
N ARG A 113 0.14 -7.37 18.24
CA ARG A 113 0.81 -6.14 17.82
C ARG A 113 2.08 -6.48 17.06
N PHE A 114 2.24 -5.87 15.89
CA PHE A 114 3.45 -5.97 15.07
C PHE A 114 3.67 -4.65 14.34
N ARG A 115 4.90 -4.44 13.86
CA ARG A 115 5.22 -3.33 12.97
C ARG A 115 5.05 -3.80 11.53
N ASP A 116 4.45 -2.96 10.71
CA ASP A 116 4.47 -3.19 9.27
C ASP A 116 5.82 -2.85 8.64
N GLU A 117 5.98 -3.13 7.35
CA GLU A 117 7.23 -2.95 6.62
C GLU A 117 7.65 -1.47 6.45
N ILE A 118 6.74 -0.53 6.72
CA ILE A 118 7.00 0.92 6.72
C ILE A 118 7.36 1.41 8.14
N GLY A 119 7.07 0.60 9.16
CA GLY A 119 7.37 0.84 10.57
C GLY A 119 6.16 1.28 11.39
N ASP A 120 4.97 1.38 10.79
CA ASP A 120 3.75 1.75 11.50
C ASP A 120 3.29 0.58 12.38
N TRP A 121 2.80 0.91 13.58
CA TRP A 121 2.24 -0.09 14.48
C TRP A 121 0.86 -0.52 14.00
N ARG A 122 0.68 -1.84 13.88
CA ARG A 122 -0.64 -2.46 13.66
C ARG A 122 -1.04 -3.25 14.89
N VAL A 123 -2.31 -3.12 15.27
CA VAL A 123 -2.91 -3.92 16.34
C VAL A 123 -4.10 -4.68 15.75
N CYS A 124 -4.05 -6.01 15.83
CA CYS A 124 -5.11 -6.90 15.41
C CYS A 124 -5.76 -7.54 16.63
N VAL A 125 -7.06 -7.27 16.83
CA VAL A 125 -7.90 -7.97 17.80
C VAL A 125 -8.51 -9.17 17.09
N LEU A 126 -7.90 -10.34 17.27
CA LEU A 126 -8.32 -11.59 16.64
C LEU A 126 -9.39 -12.27 17.49
N SER A 127 -10.57 -12.46 16.91
CA SER A 127 -11.77 -12.91 17.63
C SER A 127 -12.73 -13.61 16.67
N PRO A 128 -13.35 -14.74 17.03
CA PRO A 128 -14.27 -15.44 16.14
C PRO A 128 -15.71 -14.89 16.14
N PHE A 129 -16.03 -13.92 17.02
CA PHE A 129 -17.42 -13.53 17.36
C PHE A 129 -18.23 -12.80 16.29
N GLY A 130 -17.66 -12.52 15.11
CA GLY A 130 -18.40 -12.06 13.94
C GLY A 130 -18.61 -10.54 13.84
N ALA A 131 -18.90 -10.06 12.63
CA ALA A 131 -18.96 -8.64 12.34
C ALA A 131 -20.12 -7.91 13.02
N GLN A 132 -21.22 -8.61 13.37
CA GLN A 132 -22.34 -8.01 14.11
C GLN A 132 -21.94 -7.53 15.52
N VAL A 133 -20.88 -8.12 16.08
CA VAL A 133 -20.28 -7.74 17.37
C VAL A 133 -19.06 -6.85 17.15
N HIS A 134 -18.21 -7.16 16.18
CA HIS A 134 -16.99 -6.40 15.93
C HIS A 134 -17.27 -4.99 15.39
N ALA A 135 -18.31 -4.79 14.58
CA ALA A 135 -18.66 -3.47 14.04
C ALA A 135 -19.04 -2.44 15.13
N PRO A 136 -20.00 -2.72 16.04
CA PRO A 136 -20.30 -1.80 17.13
C PRO A 136 -19.12 -1.66 18.10
N TRP A 137 -18.35 -2.72 18.37
CA TRP A 137 -17.16 -2.64 19.23
C TRP A 137 -16.10 -1.71 18.62
N ALA A 138 -15.78 -1.89 17.35
CA ALA A 138 -14.90 -1.05 16.54
C ALA A 138 -15.31 0.43 16.58
N MET A 139 -16.60 0.71 16.43
CA MET A 139 -17.13 2.07 16.45
C MET A 139 -16.94 2.75 17.82
N ALA A 140 -17.20 2.01 18.90
CA ALA A 140 -17.02 2.50 20.26
C ALA A 140 -15.53 2.68 20.62
N LEU A 141 -14.67 1.77 20.19
CA LEU A 141 -13.20 1.89 20.35
C LEU A 141 -12.68 3.15 19.68
N ARG A 142 -13.07 3.39 18.43
CA ARG A 142 -12.67 4.59 17.71
C ARG A 142 -13.11 5.88 18.43
N ALA A 143 -14.34 5.92 18.95
CA ALA A 143 -14.84 7.08 19.69
C ALA A 143 -14.00 7.35 20.96
N ARG A 144 -13.70 6.29 21.72
CA ARG A 144 -12.88 6.37 22.95
C ARG A 144 -11.44 6.79 22.66
N LEU A 145 -10.82 6.23 21.63
CA LEU A 145 -9.44 6.55 21.25
C LEU A 145 -9.33 7.99 20.72
N ALA A 146 -10.30 8.45 19.93
CA ALA A 146 -10.35 9.84 19.47
C ALA A 146 -10.46 10.83 20.63
N GLU A 147 -11.30 10.56 21.63
CA GLU A 147 -11.41 11.40 22.83
C GLU A 147 -10.13 11.41 23.66
N ARG A 148 -9.50 10.25 23.84
CA ARG A 148 -8.32 10.09 24.71
C ARG A 148 -7.03 10.65 24.09
N TRP A 149 -6.82 10.43 22.80
CA TRP A 149 -5.57 10.78 22.11
C TRP A 149 -5.69 12.05 21.26
N GLY A 150 -6.90 12.54 21.00
CA GLY A 150 -7.12 13.69 20.12
C GLY A 150 -6.75 13.42 18.66
N ILE A 151 -6.59 12.14 18.29
CA ILE A 151 -6.22 11.68 16.95
C ILE A 151 -7.26 10.67 16.48
N ASP A 152 -7.73 10.78 15.23
CA ASP A 152 -8.62 9.78 14.65
C ASP A 152 -7.81 8.53 14.27
N VAL A 153 -8.18 7.38 14.84
CA VAL A 153 -7.48 6.11 14.61
C VAL A 153 -8.15 5.39 13.46
N GLU A 154 -7.36 5.02 12.45
CA GLU A 154 -7.82 4.21 11.33
C GLU A 154 -8.13 2.78 11.83
N LEU A 155 -9.38 2.35 11.63
CA LEU A 155 -9.89 1.08 12.15
C LEU A 155 -10.80 0.39 11.13
N MET A 156 -10.64 -0.93 10.99
CA MET A 156 -11.49 -1.83 10.21
C MET A 156 -11.91 -3.02 11.07
N TRP A 157 -13.04 -3.63 10.73
CA TRP A 157 -13.50 -4.88 11.32
C TRP A 157 -13.86 -5.88 10.21
N SER A 158 -13.83 -7.16 10.55
CA SER A 158 -14.36 -8.26 9.76
C SER A 158 -15.08 -9.24 10.68
N ASP A 159 -15.48 -10.40 10.15
CA ASP A 159 -16.00 -11.47 10.98
C ASP A 159 -14.96 -12.05 11.95
N ASP A 160 -13.67 -11.97 11.61
CA ASP A 160 -12.57 -12.61 12.34
C ASP A 160 -11.77 -11.65 13.24
N GLY A 161 -12.14 -10.37 13.26
CA GLY A 161 -11.53 -9.43 14.19
C GLY A 161 -11.63 -7.97 13.84
N ILE A 162 -10.78 -7.18 14.51
CA ILE A 162 -10.65 -5.73 14.34
C ILE A 162 -9.18 -5.40 14.07
N VAL A 163 -8.90 -4.53 13.10
CA VAL A 163 -7.57 -4.01 12.79
C VAL A 163 -7.54 -2.53 13.13
N LEU A 164 -6.52 -2.12 13.89
CA LEU A 164 -6.20 -0.74 14.18
C LEU A 164 -4.83 -0.41 13.61
N ARG A 165 -4.71 0.77 12.98
CA ARG A 165 -3.44 1.37 12.61
C ARG A 165 -3.15 2.54 13.53
N LEU A 166 -2.02 2.45 14.24
CA LEU A 166 -1.58 3.50 15.15
C LEU A 166 -0.58 4.42 14.43
N PRO A 167 -0.67 5.76 14.61
CA PRO A 167 0.37 6.67 14.16
C PRO A 167 1.70 6.39 14.86
N GLU A 168 2.83 6.70 14.21
CA GLU A 168 4.20 6.53 14.76
C GLU A 168 4.39 7.18 16.15
N ALA A 169 3.64 8.25 16.45
CA ALA A 169 3.69 8.94 17.75
C ALA A 169 3.06 8.14 18.91
N VAL A 170 2.31 7.07 18.62
CA VAL A 170 1.65 6.23 19.61
C VAL A 170 2.33 4.86 19.60
N ASP A 171 3.28 4.69 20.51
CA ASP A 171 4.08 3.46 20.58
C ASP A 171 3.32 2.27 21.18
N GLU A 172 2.28 2.50 21.98
CA GLU A 172 1.53 1.43 22.66
C GLU A 172 0.01 1.73 22.71
N LEU A 173 -0.78 0.67 22.50
CA LEU A 173 -2.20 0.63 22.86
C LEU A 173 -2.35 -0.33 24.05
N PRO A 174 -2.53 0.17 25.28
CA PRO A 174 -2.78 -0.69 26.43
C PRO A 174 -4.02 -1.57 26.20
N THR A 175 -3.95 -2.85 26.56
CA THR A 175 -5.06 -3.79 26.37
C THR A 175 -6.34 -3.35 27.08
N ASP A 176 -6.21 -2.59 28.17
CA ASP A 176 -7.34 -2.01 28.91
C ASP A 176 -8.16 -1.01 28.09
N GLU A 177 -7.58 -0.39 27.06
CA GLU A 177 -8.30 0.50 26.14
C GLU A 177 -9.33 -0.26 25.29
N LEU A 178 -9.04 -1.54 25.02
CA LEU A 178 -9.92 -2.42 24.25
C LEU A 178 -11.13 -2.86 25.07
N LEU A 179 -11.04 -2.77 26.40
CA LEU A 179 -12.06 -3.16 27.36
C LEU A 179 -12.98 -1.96 27.66
N ILE A 180 -14.05 -1.84 26.87
CA ILE A 180 -15.13 -0.88 27.12
C ILE A 180 -16.04 -1.44 28.22
N ASP A 181 -16.47 -0.60 29.16
CA ASP A 181 -17.39 -1.06 30.19
C ASP A 181 -18.73 -1.47 29.53
N PRO A 182 -19.26 -2.69 29.81
CA PRO A 182 -20.54 -3.14 29.29
C PRO A 182 -21.72 -2.21 29.58
N ASP A 183 -21.62 -1.40 30.64
CA ASP A 183 -22.66 -0.48 31.07
C ASP A 183 -22.55 0.88 30.33
N GLU A 184 -21.41 1.18 29.70
CA GLU A 184 -21.16 2.41 28.92
C GLU A 184 -21.37 2.23 27.41
N ILE A 185 -21.30 0.99 26.89
CA ILE A 185 -21.30 0.73 25.44
C ILE A 185 -22.55 1.27 24.73
N ASP A 186 -23.72 1.17 25.36
CA ASP A 186 -24.99 1.64 24.79
C ASP A 186 -24.96 3.17 24.62
N ASP A 187 -24.52 3.89 25.66
CA ASP A 187 -24.46 5.36 25.66
C ASP A 187 -23.45 5.87 24.63
N ILE A 188 -22.27 5.23 24.54
CA ILE A 188 -21.26 5.55 23.52
C ILE A 188 -21.87 5.38 22.13
N LEU A 189 -22.47 4.21 21.85
CA LEU A 189 -23.04 3.92 20.54
C LEU A 189 -24.20 4.87 20.20
N LEU A 190 -25.12 5.13 21.14
CA LEU A 190 -26.24 6.04 20.92
C LEU A 190 -25.79 7.49 20.67
N SER A 191 -24.67 7.91 21.25
CA SER A 191 -24.11 9.25 21.00
C SER A 191 -23.52 9.40 19.59
N ILE A 192 -22.87 8.36 19.06
CA ILE A 192 -22.18 8.41 17.77
C ILE A 192 -23.06 7.98 16.59
N LEU A 193 -24.03 7.10 16.82
CA LEU A 193 -24.82 6.45 15.77
C LEU A 193 -25.55 7.45 14.86
N PRO A 194 -26.20 8.53 15.36
CA PRO A 194 -26.88 9.50 14.51
C PRO A 194 -25.97 10.21 13.51
N GLY A 195 -24.67 10.30 13.82
CA GLY A 195 -23.64 10.87 12.95
C GLY A 195 -23.12 9.90 11.88
N THR A 196 -23.69 8.70 11.78
CA THR A 196 -23.24 7.67 10.83
C THR A 196 -24.12 7.60 9.57
N ALA A 197 -23.50 7.33 8.42
CA ALA A 197 -24.17 6.96 7.18
C ALA A 197 -24.94 5.63 7.27
N LEU A 198 -24.54 4.67 8.11
CA LEU A 198 -25.35 3.48 8.41
C LEU A 198 -26.71 3.94 8.95
N PHE A 199 -26.70 4.82 9.95
CA PHE A 199 -27.92 5.41 10.48
C PHE A 199 -28.68 6.22 9.43
N ALA A 200 -28.01 7.04 8.63
CA ALA A 200 -28.66 7.79 7.56
C ALA A 200 -29.31 6.87 6.50
N ALA A 201 -28.68 5.73 6.19
CA ALA A 201 -29.21 4.73 5.28
C ALA A 201 -30.47 4.05 5.86
N ARG A 202 -30.39 3.60 7.12
CA ARG A 202 -31.53 2.96 7.81
C ARG A 202 -32.68 3.94 8.04
N PHE A 203 -32.39 5.20 8.39
CA PHE A 203 -33.39 6.25 8.49
C PHE A 203 -34.10 6.50 7.16
N ARG A 204 -33.35 6.58 6.05
CA ARG A 204 -33.93 6.73 4.69
C ARG A 204 -34.83 5.56 4.33
N GLU A 205 -34.42 4.34 4.66
CA GLU A 205 -35.19 3.12 4.39
C GLU A 205 -36.46 3.03 5.24
N ALA A 206 -36.35 3.32 6.54
CA ALA A 206 -37.49 3.41 7.45
C ALA A 206 -38.47 4.50 7.03
N ALA A 207 -38.00 5.71 6.70
CA ALA A 207 -38.85 6.81 6.23
C ALA A 207 -39.55 6.49 4.91
N ALA A 208 -38.86 5.79 4.00
CA ALA A 208 -39.42 5.36 2.72
C ALA A 208 -40.48 4.25 2.91
N ARG A 209 -40.20 3.28 3.78
CA ARG A 209 -41.10 2.17 4.14
C ARG A 209 -42.35 2.67 4.87
N ALA A 210 -42.20 3.69 5.70
CA ALA A 210 -43.30 4.39 6.36
C ALA A 210 -44.06 5.39 5.46
N LEU A 211 -43.66 5.52 4.18
CA LEU A 211 -44.28 6.42 3.19
C LEU A 211 -44.25 7.91 3.57
N LEU A 212 -43.29 8.34 4.39
CA LEU A 212 -43.13 9.73 4.83
C LEU A 212 -42.36 10.60 3.82
N LEU A 213 -41.64 9.96 2.89
CA LEU A 213 -40.91 10.68 1.84
C LEU A 213 -41.88 11.08 0.70
N PRO A 214 -42.06 12.38 0.42
CA PRO A 214 -43.05 12.84 -0.54
C PRO A 214 -42.74 12.37 -1.97
N ARG A 215 -43.73 11.78 -2.64
CA ARG A 215 -43.63 11.29 -4.03
C ARG A 215 -44.26 12.28 -5.01
N ARG A 216 -43.59 12.52 -6.15
CA ARG A 216 -44.14 13.37 -7.24
C ARG A 216 -45.26 12.67 -8.02
N ARG A 217 -45.20 11.35 -8.16
CA ARG A 217 -46.27 10.51 -8.70
C ARG A 217 -46.37 9.18 -7.94
N PRO A 218 -47.58 8.63 -7.71
CA PRO A 218 -47.75 7.37 -6.97
C PRO A 218 -47.26 6.13 -7.73
N ASP A 219 -47.27 6.18 -9.06
CA ASP A 219 -47.03 5.08 -10.01
C ASP A 219 -45.55 4.80 -10.30
N ARG A 220 -44.63 5.65 -9.82
CA ARG A 220 -43.18 5.52 -10.10
C ARG A 220 -42.34 5.56 -8.83
N ARG A 221 -41.32 4.71 -8.78
CA ARG A 221 -40.27 4.80 -7.75
C ARG A 221 -39.54 6.13 -7.89
N THR A 222 -39.28 6.78 -6.75
CA THR A 222 -38.48 8.01 -6.71
C THR A 222 -37.02 7.63 -6.95
N PRO A 223 -36.27 8.34 -7.82
CA PRO A 223 -34.83 8.10 -8.00
C PRO A 223 -34.09 8.16 -6.66
N LEU A 224 -33.09 7.27 -6.47
CA LEU A 224 -32.40 7.11 -5.18
C LEU A 224 -31.76 8.40 -4.67
N TRP A 225 -31.21 9.23 -5.56
CA TRP A 225 -30.60 10.51 -5.19
C TRP A 225 -31.62 11.50 -4.59
N GLN A 226 -32.83 11.59 -5.17
CA GLN A 226 -33.91 12.42 -4.62
C GLN A 226 -34.42 11.87 -3.29
N GLN A 227 -34.40 10.54 -3.15
CA GLN A 227 -34.76 9.87 -1.90
C GLN A 227 -33.73 10.15 -0.79
N ARG A 228 -32.44 10.18 -1.13
CA ARG A 228 -31.34 10.57 -0.21
C ARG A 228 -31.49 12.01 0.25
N GLN A 229 -31.69 12.96 -0.67
CA GLN A 229 -31.87 14.38 -0.34
C GLN A 229 -33.07 14.60 0.60
N LYS A 230 -34.24 14.07 0.25
CA LYS A 230 -35.45 14.22 1.08
C LYS A 230 -35.35 13.56 2.46
N ALA A 231 -34.67 12.40 2.53
CA ALA A 231 -34.46 11.73 3.81
C ALA A 231 -33.48 12.50 4.69
N ALA A 232 -32.44 13.12 4.11
CA ALA A 232 -31.52 13.96 4.84
C ALA A 232 -32.21 15.23 5.38
N ASP A 233 -33.01 15.91 4.57
CA ASP A 233 -33.82 17.06 5.01
C ASP A 233 -34.76 16.69 6.16
N LEU A 234 -35.44 15.54 6.04
CA LEU A 234 -36.31 15.02 7.09
C LEU A 234 -35.52 14.67 8.35
N LEU A 235 -34.35 14.07 8.23
CA LEU A 235 -33.48 13.72 9.37
C LEU A 235 -33.02 14.97 10.12
N ALA A 236 -32.63 16.03 9.41
CA ALA A 236 -32.20 17.30 10.01
C ALA A 236 -33.29 17.97 10.86
N VAL A 237 -34.56 17.80 10.48
CA VAL A 237 -35.72 18.26 11.27
C VAL A 237 -36.05 17.26 12.39
N ALA A 238 -36.07 15.97 12.08
CA ALA A 238 -36.39 14.90 13.03
C ALA A 238 -35.40 14.82 14.20
N ALA A 239 -34.12 15.14 13.98
CA ALA A 239 -33.09 15.18 15.01
C ALA A 239 -33.40 16.18 16.13
N LYS A 240 -34.23 17.20 15.87
CA LYS A 240 -34.71 18.16 16.88
C LYS A 240 -35.84 17.60 17.75
N HIS A 241 -36.38 16.44 17.38
CA HIS A 241 -37.50 15.77 18.03
C HIS A 241 -37.11 14.32 18.35
N PRO A 242 -36.42 14.06 19.50
CA PRO A 242 -35.94 12.71 19.84
C PRO A 242 -37.02 11.62 19.87
N SER A 243 -38.28 12.01 20.09
CA SER A 243 -39.44 11.11 20.07
C SER A 243 -40.01 10.83 18.68
N PHE A 244 -39.36 11.29 17.59
CA PHE A 244 -39.85 11.07 16.24
C PHE A 244 -39.79 9.56 15.90
N PRO A 245 -40.92 8.91 15.55
CA PRO A 245 -40.97 7.45 15.44
C PRO A 245 -39.96 6.83 14.49
N ILE A 246 -39.62 7.51 13.39
CA ILE A 246 -38.64 7.01 12.41
C ILE A 246 -37.21 7.09 12.95
N LEU A 247 -36.92 8.08 13.79
CA LEU A 247 -35.62 8.18 14.45
C LEU A 247 -35.42 7.01 15.42
N LEU A 248 -36.46 6.69 16.21
CA LEU A 248 -36.48 5.55 17.12
C LEU A 248 -36.37 4.22 16.37
N GLU A 249 -37.12 4.07 15.28
CA GLU A 249 -37.08 2.89 14.43
C GLU A 249 -35.72 2.67 13.75
N ALA A 250 -35.11 3.74 13.21
CA ALA A 250 -33.78 3.65 12.61
C ALA A 250 -32.72 3.28 13.66
N THR A 251 -32.83 3.83 14.87
CA THR A 251 -31.96 3.46 16.00
C THR A 251 -32.13 1.99 16.35
N ARG A 252 -33.38 1.53 16.46
CA ARG A 252 -33.72 0.13 16.75
C ARG A 252 -33.17 -0.82 15.68
N GLU A 253 -33.35 -0.51 14.40
CA GLU A 253 -32.85 -1.33 13.28
C GLU A 253 -31.32 -1.41 13.30
N CYS A 254 -30.61 -0.28 13.50
CA CYS A 254 -29.16 -0.30 13.64
C CYS A 254 -28.70 -1.14 14.83
N CYS A 255 -29.29 -0.95 16.02
CA CYS A 255 -28.83 -1.58 17.25
C CYS A 255 -29.19 -3.05 17.39
N ASN A 256 -30.30 -3.50 16.79
CA ASN A 256 -30.84 -4.84 17.02
C ASN A 256 -30.86 -5.72 15.77
N ASP A 257 -30.93 -5.14 14.56
CA ASP A 257 -31.07 -5.91 13.32
C ASP A 257 -29.75 -5.94 12.54
N VAL A 258 -28.97 -4.86 12.58
CA VAL A 258 -27.63 -4.78 11.95
C VAL A 258 -26.54 -5.18 12.93
N PHE A 259 -26.60 -4.61 14.14
CA PHE A 259 -25.72 -4.97 15.24
C PHE A 259 -26.39 -5.98 16.15
N ASP A 260 -25.57 -6.70 16.90
CA ASP A 260 -26.02 -7.50 18.04
C ASP A 260 -25.48 -6.87 19.34
N LEU A 261 -26.10 -5.76 19.77
CA LEU A 261 -25.74 -5.08 21.02
C LEU A 261 -25.87 -5.99 22.26
N PRO A 262 -26.91 -6.82 22.40
CA PRO A 262 -27.00 -7.79 23.48
C PRO A 262 -25.81 -8.75 23.51
N ALA A 263 -25.38 -9.27 22.36
CA ALA A 263 -24.19 -10.11 22.24
C ALA A 263 -22.91 -9.36 22.62
N LEU A 264 -22.71 -8.14 22.10
CA LEU A 264 -21.54 -7.32 22.45
C LEU A 264 -21.49 -7.06 23.96
N ARG A 265 -22.61 -6.69 24.58
CA ARG A 265 -22.69 -6.48 26.04
C ARG A 265 -22.38 -7.76 26.81
N GLY A 266 -22.87 -8.90 26.33
CA GLY A 266 -22.53 -10.22 26.85
C GLY A 266 -21.03 -10.49 26.80
N LEU A 267 -20.41 -10.28 25.64
CA LEU A 267 -18.98 -10.45 25.43
C LEU A 267 -18.15 -9.52 26.34
N LEU A 268 -18.49 -8.24 26.41
CA LEU A 268 -17.79 -7.28 27.29
C LEU A 268 -17.91 -7.68 28.77
N ARG A 269 -19.05 -8.23 29.21
CA ARG A 269 -19.18 -8.78 30.58
C ARG A 269 -18.33 -10.02 30.78
N ASP A 270 -18.26 -10.88 29.79
CA ASP A 270 -17.43 -12.09 29.82
C ASP A 270 -15.94 -11.73 29.85
N LEU A 271 -15.52 -10.65 29.16
CA LEU A 271 -14.18 -10.08 29.25
C LEU A 271 -13.91 -9.47 30.63
N ARG A 272 -14.83 -8.65 31.15
CA ARG A 272 -14.74 -8.03 32.49
C ARG A 272 -14.64 -9.07 33.61
N SER A 273 -15.40 -10.17 33.49
CA SER A 273 -15.38 -11.29 34.43
C SER A 273 -14.25 -12.31 34.19
N ARG A 274 -13.44 -12.11 33.14
CA ARG A 274 -12.36 -13.02 32.70
C ARG A 274 -12.83 -14.43 32.32
N LYS A 275 -14.10 -14.58 31.96
CA LYS A 275 -14.64 -15.80 31.34
C LYS A 275 -14.10 -15.97 29.92
N VAL A 276 -13.92 -14.86 29.21
CA VAL A 276 -13.12 -14.77 27.99
C VAL A 276 -11.82 -14.06 28.37
N ARG A 277 -10.69 -14.69 28.05
CA ARG A 277 -9.35 -14.16 28.31
C ARG A 277 -8.89 -13.30 27.13
N VAL A 278 -8.21 -12.19 27.42
CA VAL A 278 -7.46 -11.42 26.43
C VAL A 278 -5.99 -11.72 26.58
N VAL A 279 -5.31 -12.06 25.49
CA VAL A 279 -3.87 -12.33 25.46
C VAL A 279 -3.20 -11.30 24.56
N PRO A 280 -2.47 -10.32 25.12
CA PRO A 280 -1.62 -9.44 24.33
C PRO A 280 -0.35 -10.18 23.90
N VAL A 281 0.03 -10.02 22.64
CA VAL A 281 1.26 -10.61 22.09
C VAL A 281 1.91 -9.64 21.10
N ASP A 282 3.22 -9.48 21.26
CA ASP A 282 4.04 -8.76 20.29
C ASP A 282 4.71 -9.77 19.37
N THR A 283 4.43 -9.65 18.07
CA THR A 283 5.03 -10.49 17.03
C THR A 283 5.94 -9.65 16.15
N ALA A 284 7.02 -10.27 15.64
CA ALA A 284 7.95 -9.59 14.73
C ALA A 284 7.30 -9.30 13.36
N GLN A 285 6.35 -10.16 12.96
CA GLN A 285 5.59 -10.13 11.70
C GLN A 285 4.17 -10.60 12.00
N ALA A 286 3.22 -10.31 11.10
CA ALA A 286 1.83 -10.70 11.30
C ALA A 286 1.67 -12.24 11.33
N SER A 287 0.93 -12.75 12.30
CA SER A 287 0.57 -14.18 12.38
C SER A 287 -0.37 -14.61 11.24
N PRO A 288 -0.51 -15.90 10.94
CA PRO A 288 -1.40 -16.38 9.87
C PRO A 288 -2.85 -15.85 9.94
N MET A 289 -3.42 -15.69 11.15
CA MET A 289 -4.76 -15.11 11.33
C MET A 289 -4.76 -13.59 11.19
N ALA A 290 -3.73 -12.90 11.66
CA ALA A 290 -3.59 -11.47 11.42
C ALA A 290 -3.37 -11.17 9.93
N GLN A 291 -2.57 -11.96 9.22
CA GLN A 291 -2.38 -11.87 7.78
C GLN A 291 -3.69 -12.06 7.02
N SER A 292 -4.50 -13.07 7.37
CA SER A 292 -5.83 -13.26 6.77
C SER A 292 -6.76 -12.07 7.02
N LEU A 293 -6.76 -11.52 8.24
CA LEU A 293 -7.55 -10.35 8.61
C LEU A 293 -7.08 -9.08 7.86
N LEU A 294 -5.77 -8.87 7.75
CA LEU A 294 -5.14 -7.81 6.98
C LEU A 294 -5.34 -8.01 5.47
N PHE A 295 -5.48 -9.24 4.98
CA PHE A 295 -5.74 -9.48 3.57
C PHE A 295 -7.08 -8.86 3.16
N GLY A 296 -8.08 -8.88 4.05
CA GLY A 296 -9.32 -8.10 3.86
C GLY A 296 -9.08 -6.59 3.79
N TRP A 297 -8.10 -6.07 4.53
CA TRP A 297 -7.64 -4.67 4.43
C TRP A 297 -6.87 -4.40 3.13
N ILE A 298 -6.12 -5.38 2.62
CA ILE A 298 -5.20 -5.28 1.49
C ILE A 298 -5.90 -5.55 0.15
N ALA A 299 -6.93 -6.39 0.12
CA ALA A 299 -7.75 -6.62 -1.07
C ALA A 299 -8.46 -5.33 -1.54
N VAL A 300 -8.65 -4.38 -0.61
CA VAL A 300 -9.02 -2.98 -0.91
C VAL A 300 -8.00 -2.31 -1.85
N TYR A 301 -6.72 -2.68 -1.79
CA TYR A 301 -5.62 -2.07 -2.55
C TYR A 301 -5.10 -2.90 -3.74
N MET A 302 -5.22 -4.24 -3.72
CA MET A 302 -4.59 -5.12 -4.73
C MET A 302 -5.49 -5.50 -5.93
N TYR A 303 -6.81 -5.43 -5.82
CA TYR A 303 -7.72 -6.06 -6.81
C TYR A 303 -8.44 -5.11 -7.78
N GLU A 304 -7.97 -3.88 -7.98
CA GLU A 304 -8.49 -3.03 -9.06
C GLU A 304 -7.43 -2.77 -10.13
N GLY A 305 -7.63 -3.35 -11.32
CA GLY A 305 -6.70 -3.36 -12.45
C GLY A 305 -6.39 -2.00 -13.10
N ASP A 306 -7.00 -0.91 -12.61
CA ASP A 306 -6.88 0.45 -13.16
C ASP A 306 -5.93 1.38 -12.38
N ALA A 307 -5.30 0.91 -11.29
CA ALA A 307 -4.26 1.69 -10.62
C ALA A 307 -3.00 1.79 -11.51
N PRO A 308 -2.41 2.99 -11.74
CA PRO A 308 -1.13 3.16 -12.41
C PRO A 308 -0.05 2.24 -11.82
N LEU A 309 0.89 1.76 -12.65
CA LEU A 309 1.95 0.83 -12.22
C LEU A 309 2.69 1.33 -10.96
N ALA A 310 2.95 2.63 -10.86
CA ALA A 310 3.59 3.24 -9.70
C ALA A 310 2.77 3.15 -8.40
N GLU A 311 1.43 3.18 -8.46
CA GLU A 311 0.57 2.97 -7.29
C GLU A 311 0.51 1.50 -6.87
N ARG A 312 0.48 0.58 -7.84
CA ARG A 312 0.62 -0.87 -7.54
C ARG A 312 1.96 -1.16 -6.87
N ARG A 313 3.05 -0.55 -7.35
CA ARG A 313 4.39 -0.65 -6.76
C ARG A 313 4.43 -0.06 -5.35
N ALA A 314 3.79 1.10 -5.15
CA ALA A 314 3.67 1.75 -3.85
C ALA A 314 2.87 0.92 -2.83
N ALA A 315 1.78 0.28 -3.26
CA ALA A 315 0.97 -0.62 -2.44
C ALA A 315 1.71 -1.91 -2.12
N ALA A 316 2.43 -2.48 -3.10
CA ALA A 316 3.25 -3.68 -2.91
C ALA A 316 4.35 -3.46 -1.86
N LEU A 317 4.99 -2.29 -1.83
CA LEU A 317 5.98 -1.95 -0.80
C LEU A 317 5.42 -1.81 0.63
N ALA A 318 4.09 -1.69 0.78
CA ALA A 318 3.40 -1.65 2.08
C ALA A 318 2.95 -3.04 2.58
N LEU A 319 3.16 -4.09 1.78
CA LEU A 319 2.80 -5.48 2.08
C LEU A 319 3.94 -6.21 2.82
N ASP A 320 3.55 -7.19 3.64
CA ASP A 320 4.45 -8.11 4.36
C ASP A 320 5.36 -8.87 3.36
N ARG A 321 6.67 -8.92 3.66
CA ARG A 321 7.69 -9.58 2.83
C ARG A 321 7.36 -11.04 2.54
N ASP A 322 6.83 -11.77 3.51
CA ASP A 322 6.60 -13.20 3.37
C ASP A 322 5.32 -13.46 2.52
N LEU A 323 4.31 -12.58 2.64
CA LEU A 323 3.10 -12.57 1.80
C LEU A 323 3.42 -12.21 0.33
N LEU A 324 4.25 -11.19 0.10
CA LEU A 324 4.73 -10.84 -1.25
C LEU A 324 5.50 -11.99 -1.90
N ARG A 325 6.33 -12.68 -1.12
CA ARG A 325 7.15 -13.79 -1.61
C ARG A 325 6.30 -14.99 -2.02
N GLU A 326 5.19 -15.24 -1.32
CA GLU A 326 4.23 -16.28 -1.67
C GLU A 326 3.36 -15.91 -2.89
N LEU A 327 3.00 -14.64 -3.05
CA LEU A 327 2.05 -14.19 -4.08
C LEU A 327 2.68 -13.75 -5.41
N LEU A 328 3.87 -13.15 -5.40
CA LEU A 328 4.47 -12.46 -6.56
C LEU A 328 5.80 -13.05 -7.04
N GLY A 329 6.42 -13.94 -6.27
CA GLY A 329 7.76 -14.45 -6.56
C GLY A 329 8.85 -13.43 -6.23
N ALA A 330 10.08 -13.91 -5.97
CA ALA A 330 11.16 -13.11 -5.41
C ALA A 330 11.75 -12.04 -6.37
N GLU A 331 11.47 -12.11 -7.67
CA GLU A 331 12.11 -11.27 -8.71
C GLU A 331 11.55 -9.84 -8.79
N GLU A 332 10.32 -9.57 -8.29
CA GLU A 332 9.69 -8.25 -8.43
C GLU A 332 10.18 -7.19 -7.42
N LEU A 333 10.92 -7.57 -6.37
CA LEU A 333 11.29 -6.65 -5.28
C LEU A 333 12.37 -5.62 -5.67
N ARG A 334 13.25 -5.98 -6.62
CA ARG A 334 14.32 -5.08 -7.11
C ARG A 334 13.78 -3.92 -7.92
N ASP A 335 12.72 -4.16 -8.68
CA ASP A 335 12.08 -3.16 -9.56
C ASP A 335 11.25 -2.13 -8.78
N LEU A 336 11.04 -2.37 -7.48
CA LEU A 336 10.32 -1.47 -6.57
C LEU A 336 11.23 -0.41 -5.91
N LEU A 337 12.54 -0.63 -5.90
CA LEU A 337 13.49 0.25 -5.23
C LEU A 337 14.11 1.22 -6.22
N ASP A 338 14.05 2.51 -5.89
CA ASP A 338 14.58 3.57 -6.75
C ASP A 338 16.12 3.65 -6.65
N PRO A 339 16.87 3.57 -7.78
CA PRO A 339 18.33 3.62 -7.77
C PRO A 339 18.90 4.93 -7.21
N GLY A 340 18.27 6.08 -7.52
CA GLY A 340 18.73 7.38 -7.06
C GLY A 340 18.52 7.57 -5.56
N VAL A 341 17.44 7.00 -5.02
CA VAL A 341 17.22 6.95 -3.57
C VAL A 341 18.26 6.09 -2.87
N LEU A 342 18.62 4.94 -3.44
CA LEU A 342 19.68 4.08 -2.87
C LEU A 342 21.00 4.84 -2.79
N GLU A 343 21.44 5.46 -3.88
CA GLU A 343 22.68 6.25 -3.92
C GLU A 343 22.67 7.39 -2.91
N ALA A 344 21.58 8.16 -2.85
CA ALA A 344 21.44 9.26 -1.89
C ALA A 344 21.44 8.80 -0.43
N LEU A 345 20.82 7.64 -0.14
CA LEU A 345 20.82 7.05 1.20
C LEU A 345 22.23 6.57 1.57
N GLU A 346 22.92 5.90 0.65
CA GLU A 346 24.31 5.46 0.86
C GLU A 346 25.25 6.64 1.13
N ASP A 347 25.13 7.74 0.39
CA ASP A 347 25.91 8.95 0.64
C ASP A 347 25.62 9.57 2.01
N GLU A 348 24.36 9.54 2.48
CA GLU A 348 24.02 10.02 3.82
C GLU A 348 24.61 9.11 4.91
N LEU A 349 24.44 7.79 4.77
CA LEU A 349 24.98 6.80 5.71
C LEU A 349 26.51 6.89 5.77
N GLN A 350 27.16 7.12 4.63
CA GLN A 350 28.60 7.31 4.49
C GLN A 350 29.09 8.70 4.87
N ARG A 351 28.21 9.63 5.29
CA ARG A 351 28.54 11.01 5.71
C ARG A 351 29.20 11.85 4.60
N ARG A 352 28.84 11.60 3.34
CA ARG A 352 29.33 12.33 2.17
C ARG A 352 28.48 13.54 1.78
N VAL A 353 27.24 13.59 2.27
CA VAL A 353 26.28 14.69 2.00
C VAL A 353 26.67 15.97 2.76
N ALA A 354 26.41 17.13 2.15
CA ALA A 354 26.63 18.44 2.77
C ALA A 354 25.87 18.55 4.11
N GLY A 355 26.53 19.06 5.15
CA GLY A 355 25.97 19.14 6.52
C GLY A 355 26.16 17.89 7.38
N ARG A 356 26.63 16.76 6.80
CA ARG A 356 27.03 15.55 7.53
C ARG A 356 28.55 15.32 7.53
N ARG A 357 29.29 16.07 6.72
CA ARG A 357 30.76 16.05 6.64
C ARG A 357 31.39 16.63 7.90
N ALA A 358 32.56 16.12 8.26
CA ALA A 358 33.32 16.61 9.40
C ALA A 358 33.88 18.01 9.13
N ARG A 359 33.77 18.87 10.13
CA ARG A 359 34.20 20.29 10.10
C ARG A 359 35.43 20.54 10.96
N ASP A 360 35.68 19.70 11.95
CA ASP A 360 36.83 19.76 12.85
C ASP A 360 37.36 18.35 13.19
N ALA A 361 38.46 18.30 13.96
CA ALA A 361 39.11 17.07 14.36
C ALA A 361 38.26 16.20 15.33
N ASP A 362 37.34 16.80 16.08
CA ASP A 362 36.44 16.06 16.95
C ASP A 362 35.43 15.27 16.11
N GLU A 363 34.86 15.91 15.09
CA GLU A 363 33.95 15.26 14.14
C GLU A 363 34.65 14.16 13.31
N VAL A 364 35.96 14.26 13.04
CA VAL A 364 36.74 13.16 12.44
C VAL A 364 36.79 11.94 13.35
N THR A 365 36.94 12.14 14.66
CA THR A 365 36.88 11.05 15.64
C THR A 365 35.50 10.39 15.63
N ASP A 366 34.44 11.19 15.53
CA ASP A 366 33.07 10.68 15.42
C ASP A 366 32.83 9.89 14.13
N LEU A 367 33.40 10.33 12.99
CA LEU A 367 33.35 9.56 11.74
C LEU A 367 33.95 8.17 11.92
N LEU A 368 35.14 8.08 12.53
CA LEU A 368 35.82 6.81 12.78
C LEU A 368 35.05 5.90 13.75
N ARG A 369 34.36 6.50 14.74
CA ARG A 369 33.51 5.78 15.69
C ARG A 369 32.25 5.20 15.02
N VAL A 370 31.61 5.97 14.14
CA VAL A 370 30.36 5.58 13.46
C VAL A 370 30.62 4.65 12.27
N LEU A 371 31.55 5.00 11.38
CA LEU A 371 31.84 4.28 10.14
C LEU A 371 32.86 3.14 10.33
N GLY A 372 33.67 3.22 11.39
CA GLY A 372 34.81 2.33 11.58
C GLY A 372 36.06 2.83 10.86
N PRO A 373 37.06 1.95 10.66
CA PRO A 373 38.35 2.37 10.14
C PRO A 373 38.27 2.93 8.72
N LEU A 374 38.89 4.09 8.46
CA LEU A 374 38.91 4.79 7.16
C LEU A 374 40.34 5.14 6.73
N SER A 375 40.59 5.14 5.43
CA SER A 375 41.82 5.68 4.85
C SER A 375 41.82 7.22 4.87
N THR A 376 43.00 7.82 4.70
CA THR A 376 43.12 9.29 4.59
C THR A 376 42.28 9.84 3.43
N VAL A 377 42.21 9.13 2.29
CA VAL A 377 41.40 9.54 1.13
C VAL A 377 39.92 9.54 1.47
N GLU A 378 39.43 8.49 2.15
CA GLU A 378 38.03 8.39 2.58
C GLU A 378 37.65 9.48 3.60
N LEU A 379 38.58 9.88 4.48
CA LEU A 379 38.36 10.97 5.42
C LEU A 379 38.27 12.33 4.71
N ILE A 380 39.09 12.56 3.68
CA ILE A 380 39.02 13.76 2.84
C ILE A 380 37.66 13.87 2.14
N GLU A 381 37.13 12.76 1.58
CA GLU A 381 35.79 12.73 0.96
C GLU A 381 34.65 13.10 1.93
N ARG A 382 34.86 12.85 3.23
CA ARG A 382 33.86 13.03 4.30
C ARG A 382 34.13 14.26 5.16
N SER A 383 35.02 15.14 4.72
CA SER A 383 35.37 16.39 5.41
C SER A 383 34.98 17.60 4.55
N ASP A 384 34.61 18.70 5.20
CA ASP A 384 34.40 19.98 4.50
C ASP A 384 35.72 20.58 4.04
N SER A 385 35.70 21.45 3.01
CA SER A 385 36.91 21.94 2.33
C SER A 385 38.04 22.43 3.24
N PRO A 386 37.78 23.24 4.30
CA PRO A 386 38.87 23.69 5.19
C PRO A 386 39.55 22.55 5.95
N LEU A 387 38.77 21.55 6.38
CA LEU A 387 39.32 20.39 7.08
C LEU A 387 39.94 19.40 6.11
N ALA A 388 39.34 19.21 4.93
CA ALA A 388 39.81 18.30 3.88
C ALA A 388 41.28 18.54 3.49
N GLU A 389 41.71 19.80 3.44
CA GLU A 389 43.11 20.18 3.17
C GLU A 389 44.05 19.90 4.36
N ALA A 390 43.52 19.88 5.59
CA ALA A 390 44.26 19.72 6.84
C ALA A 390 44.02 18.37 7.55
N VAL A 391 43.40 17.38 6.88
CA VAL A 391 43.06 16.06 7.48
C VAL A 391 44.32 15.37 8.02
N ALA A 392 45.45 15.47 7.32
CA ALA A 392 46.71 14.86 7.76
C ALA A 392 47.19 15.46 9.09
N ASP A 393 47.21 16.78 9.21
CA ASP A 393 47.63 17.48 10.43
C ASP A 393 46.66 17.19 11.60
N ALA A 394 45.36 17.12 11.31
CA ALA A 394 44.34 16.76 12.29
C ALA A 394 44.54 15.32 12.80
N LEU A 395 44.85 14.37 11.91
CA LEU A 395 45.13 12.98 12.27
C LEU A 395 46.40 12.86 13.13
N ASP A 396 47.47 13.57 12.78
CA ASP A 396 48.70 13.58 13.57
C ASP A 396 48.46 14.09 14.99
N ALA A 397 47.65 15.15 15.14
CA ALA A 397 47.23 15.65 16.45
C ALA A 397 46.40 14.62 17.23
N LEU A 398 45.41 13.99 16.59
CA LEU A 398 44.55 12.97 17.22
C LEU A 398 45.32 11.70 17.62
N VAL A 399 46.37 11.35 16.88
CA VAL A 399 47.28 10.24 17.22
C VAL A 399 48.17 10.61 18.41
N ALA A 400 48.69 11.84 18.45
CA ALA A 400 49.45 12.34 19.59
C ALA A 400 48.61 12.32 20.89
N ASP A 401 47.32 12.67 20.77
CA ASP A 401 46.32 12.63 21.85
C ASP A 401 45.79 11.21 22.14
N ARG A 402 46.21 10.19 21.38
CA ARG A 402 45.77 8.79 21.49
C ARG A 402 44.26 8.57 21.34
N ARG A 403 43.60 9.45 20.58
CA ARG A 403 42.17 9.32 20.22
C ARG A 403 41.96 8.49 18.97
N VAL A 404 42.94 8.52 18.06
CA VAL A 404 42.95 7.77 16.80
C VAL A 404 44.22 6.92 16.74
N ILE A 405 44.12 5.75 16.12
CA ILE A 405 45.23 4.82 15.93
C ILE A 405 45.40 4.46 14.45
N PRO A 406 46.66 4.35 13.95
CA PRO A 406 46.93 3.74 12.66
C PRO A 406 46.80 2.22 12.78
N VAL A 407 46.11 1.60 11.81
CA VAL A 407 45.92 0.16 11.69
C VAL A 407 46.08 -0.28 10.24
N SER A 408 46.62 -1.48 10.03
CA SER A 408 46.65 -2.11 8.71
C SER A 408 45.52 -3.13 8.60
N ILE A 409 44.63 -2.95 7.62
CA ILE A 409 43.47 -3.82 7.37
C ILE A 409 43.47 -4.17 5.89
N ALA A 410 43.41 -5.47 5.58
CA ALA A 410 43.44 -5.98 4.21
C ALA A 410 44.66 -5.47 3.38
N GLY A 411 45.79 -5.19 4.05
CA GLY A 411 46.99 -4.64 3.39
C GLY A 411 46.94 -3.13 3.09
N HIS A 412 45.94 -2.42 3.61
CA HIS A 412 45.81 -0.97 3.46
C HIS A 412 45.94 -0.26 4.81
N ASP A 413 46.64 0.87 4.81
CA ASP A 413 46.76 1.73 5.99
C ASP A 413 45.48 2.53 6.20
N ARG A 414 44.92 2.42 7.42
CA ARG A 414 43.69 3.07 7.83
C ARG A 414 43.83 3.65 9.23
N TRP A 415 42.97 4.59 9.53
CA TRP A 415 42.81 5.22 10.82
C TRP A 415 41.58 4.65 11.50
N ALA A 416 41.66 4.35 12.79
CA ALA A 416 40.53 3.86 13.58
C ALA A 416 40.43 4.64 14.89
N ALA A 417 39.23 4.72 15.47
CA ALA A 417 39.08 5.24 16.82
C ALA A 417 39.84 4.35 17.81
N ALA A 418 40.52 4.94 18.79
CA ALA A 418 41.29 4.19 19.79
C ALA A 418 40.42 3.19 20.57
N GLU A 419 39.14 3.49 20.76
CA GLU A 419 38.13 2.64 21.41
C GLU A 419 37.89 1.30 20.68
N ASP A 420 38.17 1.23 19.37
CA ASP A 420 37.99 0.01 18.59
C ASP A 420 39.21 -0.92 18.61
N ALA A 421 40.29 -0.55 19.32
CA ALA A 421 41.55 -1.28 19.32
C ALA A 421 41.39 -2.78 19.67
N GLY A 422 40.72 -3.10 20.77
CA GLY A 422 40.44 -4.48 21.19
C GLY A 422 39.61 -5.24 20.15
N ARG A 423 38.55 -4.60 19.63
CA ARG A 423 37.68 -5.18 18.59
C ARG A 423 38.44 -5.51 17.31
N LEU A 424 39.32 -4.61 16.84
CA LEU A 424 40.12 -4.80 15.63
C LEU A 424 41.21 -5.87 15.82
N ARG A 425 41.87 -5.89 16.98
CA ARG A 425 42.83 -6.95 17.33
C ARG A 425 42.15 -8.32 17.34
N ASP A 426 41.03 -8.45 18.04
CA ASP A 426 40.39 -9.74 18.28
C ASP A 426 39.65 -10.26 17.03
N ALA A 427 39.07 -9.37 16.21
CA ALA A 427 38.41 -9.77 14.97
C ALA A 427 39.40 -10.04 13.82
N LEU A 428 40.36 -9.13 13.61
CA LEU A 428 41.17 -9.05 12.38
C LEU A 428 42.66 -9.34 12.60
N GLY A 429 43.13 -9.40 13.86
CA GLY A 429 44.54 -9.58 14.17
C GLY A 429 45.39 -8.32 13.94
N CYS A 430 44.79 -7.13 13.94
CA CYS A 430 45.52 -5.88 13.75
C CYS A 430 46.57 -5.64 14.84
N ALA A 431 47.74 -5.15 14.46
CA ALA A 431 48.75 -4.67 15.39
C ALA A 431 48.30 -3.33 16.00
N ILE A 432 48.13 -3.29 17.33
CA ILE A 432 47.67 -2.10 18.05
C ILE A 432 48.86 -1.36 18.69
N PRO A 433 48.91 -0.01 18.61
CA PRO A 433 49.95 0.78 19.28
C PRO A 433 50.00 0.59 20.80
N VAL A 434 51.20 0.66 21.36
CA VAL A 434 51.43 0.59 22.82
C VAL A 434 51.05 1.90 23.51
N GLY A 435 50.45 1.82 24.70
CA GLY A 435 50.12 2.98 25.54
C GLY A 435 48.65 3.43 25.51
N LEU A 436 47.76 2.63 24.92
CA LEU A 436 46.31 2.80 25.06
C LEU A 436 45.82 2.35 26.44
N PRO A 437 44.73 2.94 26.97
CA PRO A 437 44.07 2.48 28.18
C PRO A 437 43.61 1.02 28.10
N GLY A 438 43.65 0.31 29.23
CA GLY A 438 43.19 -1.09 29.36
C GLY A 438 41.80 -1.30 28.77
N ALA A 439 40.85 -0.41 29.11
CA ALA A 439 39.47 -0.45 28.64
C ALA A 439 39.29 -0.48 27.11
N PHE A 440 40.26 0.01 26.33
CA PHE A 440 40.21 -0.03 24.85
C PHE A 440 40.86 -1.29 24.27
N THR A 441 41.61 -2.03 25.09
CA THR A 441 42.40 -3.20 24.70
C THR A 441 41.96 -4.49 25.37
N ASP A 442 41.01 -4.40 26.30
CA ASP A 442 40.37 -5.56 26.90
C ASP A 442 39.66 -6.41 25.82
N PRO A 443 39.59 -7.74 25.99
CA PRO A 443 38.93 -8.61 25.03
C PRO A 443 37.46 -8.24 24.82
N VAL A 444 37.00 -8.28 23.57
CA VAL A 444 35.61 -7.97 23.21
C VAL A 444 34.87 -9.24 22.79
N ASP A 445 33.65 -9.42 23.29
CA ASP A 445 32.77 -10.52 22.87
C ASP A 445 32.31 -10.33 21.42
N ALA A 446 32.29 -11.42 20.64
CA ALA A 446 31.86 -11.46 19.23
C ALA A 446 32.39 -10.26 18.39
N PRO A 447 33.71 -10.04 18.33
CA PRO A 447 34.28 -8.79 17.80
C PRO A 447 34.01 -8.60 16.30
N LEU A 448 33.97 -9.70 15.53
CA LEU A 448 33.65 -9.69 14.11
C LEU A 448 32.17 -9.35 13.85
N GLU A 449 31.27 -9.85 14.69
CA GLU A 449 29.83 -9.53 14.61
C GLU A 449 29.60 -8.02 14.78
N GLY A 450 30.27 -7.41 15.77
CA GLY A 450 30.20 -5.97 16.00
C GLY A 450 30.66 -5.13 14.79
N LEU A 451 31.71 -5.59 14.08
CA LEU A 451 32.19 -4.92 12.86
C LEU A 451 31.21 -5.09 11.69
N ILE A 452 30.63 -6.27 11.51
CA ILE A 452 29.64 -6.55 10.46
C ILE A 452 28.35 -5.76 10.69
N VAL A 453 27.86 -5.70 11.92
CA VAL A 453 26.68 -4.90 12.28
C VAL A 453 26.92 -3.41 12.00
N ARG A 454 28.11 -2.91 12.34
CA ARG A 454 28.49 -1.52 12.02
C ARG A 454 28.52 -1.30 10.50
N HIS A 455 29.10 -2.23 9.75
CA HIS A 455 29.14 -2.17 8.29
C HIS A 455 27.72 -2.11 7.72
N ALA A 456 26.83 -3.00 8.16
CA ALA A 456 25.44 -3.04 7.71
C ALA A 456 24.64 -1.76 8.01
N ARG A 457 24.88 -1.11 9.14
CA ARG A 457 24.22 0.16 9.51
C ARG A 457 24.70 1.38 8.73
N THR A 458 25.83 1.26 8.05
CA THR A 458 26.50 2.37 7.37
C THR A 458 26.53 2.21 5.85
N HIS A 459 26.07 1.08 5.33
CA HIS A 459 26.03 0.79 3.91
C HIS A 459 24.60 0.42 3.50
N GLY A 460 24.28 0.59 2.22
CA GLY A 460 23.08 -0.01 1.64
C GLY A 460 23.19 -1.53 1.57
N PRO A 461 22.31 -2.21 0.82
CA PRO A 461 22.40 -3.65 0.62
C PRO A 461 23.79 -4.06 0.10
N PHE A 462 24.48 -4.95 0.82
CA PHE A 462 25.86 -5.35 0.56
C PHE A 462 26.01 -6.85 0.30
N LEU A 463 27.05 -7.26 -0.41
CA LEU A 463 27.41 -8.67 -0.61
C LEU A 463 28.43 -9.11 0.45
N ASP A 464 28.43 -10.40 0.77
CA ASP A 464 29.40 -10.96 1.72
C ASP A 464 30.86 -10.73 1.29
N ARG A 465 31.14 -10.80 -0.02
CA ARG A 465 32.46 -10.48 -0.59
C ARG A 465 32.90 -9.03 -0.37
N GLU A 466 31.96 -8.08 -0.32
CA GLU A 466 32.27 -6.66 -0.12
C GLU A 466 32.66 -6.39 1.34
N ALA A 467 31.89 -6.93 2.29
CA ALA A 467 32.22 -6.87 3.71
C ALA A 467 33.53 -7.60 4.03
N ALA A 468 33.74 -8.78 3.45
CA ALA A 468 34.96 -9.57 3.58
C ALA A 468 36.20 -8.80 3.06
N ALA A 469 36.10 -8.20 1.88
CA ALA A 469 37.17 -7.37 1.32
C ALA A 469 37.43 -6.12 2.18
N ARG A 470 36.38 -5.47 2.71
CA ARG A 470 36.54 -4.29 3.58
C ARG A 470 37.28 -4.62 4.87
N LEU A 471 37.02 -5.79 5.46
CA LEU A 471 37.58 -6.23 6.73
C LEU A 471 38.88 -7.04 6.59
N GLY A 472 39.21 -7.53 5.39
CA GLY A 472 40.38 -8.40 5.16
C GLY A 472 40.21 -9.80 5.75
N VAL A 473 38.97 -10.31 5.75
CA VAL A 473 38.60 -11.61 6.32
C VAL A 473 38.14 -12.54 5.20
N GLU A 474 38.27 -13.85 5.40
CA GLU A 474 37.77 -14.87 4.49
C GLU A 474 36.22 -14.84 4.41
N VAL A 475 35.68 -15.04 3.20
CA VAL A 475 34.24 -14.85 2.91
C VAL A 475 33.37 -15.83 3.71
N GLY A 476 33.79 -17.08 3.86
CA GLY A 476 33.09 -18.09 4.66
C GLY A 476 32.94 -17.69 6.13
N ARG A 477 33.98 -17.11 6.76
CA ARG A 477 33.91 -16.59 8.14
C ARG A 477 32.91 -15.43 8.26
N VAL A 478 32.86 -14.53 7.28
CA VAL A 478 31.88 -13.42 7.25
C VAL A 478 30.46 -13.96 7.05
N ARG A 479 30.28 -14.90 6.11
CA ARG A 479 28.99 -15.51 5.80
C ARG A 479 28.39 -16.23 7.01
N ALA A 480 29.18 -16.99 7.78
CA ALA A 480 28.69 -17.65 8.99
C ALA A 480 28.08 -16.66 10.00
N VAL A 481 28.74 -15.52 10.23
CA VAL A 481 28.25 -14.48 11.13
C VAL A 481 27.01 -13.78 10.56
N LEU A 482 26.98 -13.55 9.24
CA LEU A 482 25.80 -12.98 8.57
C LEU A 482 24.57 -13.89 8.69
N ASP A 483 24.75 -15.21 8.50
CA ASP A 483 23.69 -16.20 8.67
C ASP A 483 23.17 -16.23 10.12
N GLU A 484 24.06 -16.18 11.13
CA GLU A 484 23.67 -16.07 12.55
C GLU A 484 22.90 -14.77 12.84
N LEU A 485 23.34 -13.64 12.28
CA LEU A 485 22.67 -12.35 12.44
C LEU A 485 21.28 -12.32 11.78
N VAL A 486 21.09 -13.01 10.65
CA VAL A 486 19.78 -13.19 10.04
C VAL A 486 18.89 -14.10 10.88
N ALA A 487 19.42 -15.20 11.41
CA ALA A 487 18.68 -16.09 12.31
C ALA A 487 18.24 -15.36 13.60
N ALA A 488 19.04 -14.41 14.08
CA ALA A 488 18.72 -13.54 15.21
C ALA A 488 17.83 -12.32 14.85
N GLY A 489 17.41 -12.17 13.59
CA GLY A 489 16.57 -11.05 13.12
C GLY A 489 17.27 -9.68 13.09
N ARG A 490 18.60 -9.63 13.17
CA ARG A 490 19.38 -8.38 13.18
C ARG A 490 19.81 -7.94 11.79
N LEU A 491 19.79 -8.83 10.81
CA LEU A 491 20.00 -8.54 9.39
C LEU A 491 18.90 -9.20 8.57
N VAL A 492 18.72 -8.73 7.34
CA VAL A 492 17.83 -9.32 6.36
C VAL A 492 18.63 -9.75 5.14
N ARG A 493 18.24 -10.86 4.52
CA ARG A 493 18.81 -11.37 3.28
C ARG A 493 17.75 -11.37 2.18
N GLY A 494 18.07 -10.82 1.01
CA GLY A 494 17.11 -10.67 -0.08
C GLY A 494 17.73 -10.06 -1.33
N GLU A 495 16.90 -9.73 -2.30
CA GLU A 495 17.31 -9.14 -3.58
C GLU A 495 16.92 -7.67 -3.58
N PHE A 496 17.82 -6.81 -3.13
CA PHE A 496 17.50 -5.42 -2.77
C PHE A 496 18.16 -4.39 -3.69
N ARG A 497 19.28 -4.73 -4.35
CA ARG A 497 19.98 -3.76 -5.19
C ARG A 497 19.32 -3.67 -6.57
N PRO A 498 18.85 -2.48 -7.03
CA PRO A 498 18.29 -2.33 -8.37
C PRO A 498 19.31 -2.73 -9.45
N GLY A 499 18.89 -3.57 -10.40
CA GLY A 499 19.78 -4.11 -11.45
C GLY A 499 20.81 -5.14 -10.97
N GLY A 500 20.80 -5.53 -9.69
CA GLY A 500 21.58 -6.65 -9.18
C GLY A 500 21.01 -8.01 -9.59
N SER A 501 21.80 -9.08 -9.41
CA SER A 501 21.38 -10.46 -9.68
C SER A 501 21.63 -11.43 -8.51
N GLU A 502 22.28 -10.97 -7.44
CA GLU A 502 22.66 -11.79 -6.29
C GLU A 502 21.86 -11.42 -5.04
N ARG A 503 21.80 -12.30 -4.04
CA ARG A 503 21.16 -11.97 -2.76
C ARG A 503 22.10 -11.16 -1.89
N GLU A 504 21.67 -9.97 -1.51
CA GLU A 504 22.37 -9.06 -0.62
C GLU A 504 21.92 -9.20 0.85
N TRP A 505 22.73 -8.63 1.72
CA TRP A 505 22.48 -8.46 3.15
C TRP A 505 22.18 -6.99 3.41
N CYS A 506 21.23 -6.70 4.29
CA CYS A 506 20.90 -5.32 4.64
C CYS A 506 20.49 -5.23 6.12
N ASP A 507 20.81 -4.09 6.73
CA ASP A 507 20.27 -3.75 8.04
C ASP A 507 18.76 -3.42 7.91
N PRO A 508 17.89 -3.92 8.81
CA PRO A 508 16.44 -3.70 8.73
C PRO A 508 16.05 -2.22 8.72
N ASP A 509 16.76 -1.36 9.47
CA ASP A 509 16.44 0.06 9.56
C ASP A 509 16.88 0.82 8.29
N VAL A 510 18.01 0.41 7.69
CA VAL A 510 18.47 0.94 6.40
C VAL A 510 17.48 0.58 5.30
N LEU A 511 17.06 -0.70 5.23
CA LEU A 511 16.08 -1.15 4.25
C LEU A 511 14.75 -0.41 4.40
N ARG A 512 14.30 -0.15 5.63
CA ARG A 512 13.09 0.63 5.91
C ARG A 512 13.19 2.07 5.40
N GLN A 513 14.33 2.73 5.63
CA GLN A 513 14.57 4.07 5.12
C GLN A 513 14.58 4.11 3.59
N LEU A 514 15.23 3.13 2.96
CA LEU A 514 15.29 2.98 1.50
C LEU A 514 13.87 2.89 0.92
N ARG A 515 13.06 1.95 1.43
CA ARG A 515 11.66 1.75 0.98
C ARG A 515 10.82 3.01 1.17
N ARG A 516 10.87 3.64 2.35
CA ARG A 516 10.08 4.84 2.64
C ARG A 516 10.40 5.98 1.66
N ARG A 517 11.67 6.17 1.33
CA ARG A 517 12.11 7.21 0.39
C ARG A 517 11.76 6.84 -1.07
N SER A 518 11.95 5.59 -1.50
CA SER A 518 11.55 5.14 -2.84
C SER A 518 10.04 5.24 -3.04
N LEU A 519 9.25 4.92 -2.01
CA LEU A 519 7.80 5.11 -2.00
C LEU A 519 7.42 6.59 -2.13
N ALA A 520 8.13 7.50 -1.47
CA ALA A 520 7.89 8.93 -1.58
C ALA A 520 8.18 9.46 -3.00
N VAL A 521 9.25 8.97 -3.65
CA VAL A 521 9.56 9.30 -5.06
C VAL A 521 8.45 8.80 -5.99
N LEU A 522 8.08 7.52 -5.89
CA LEU A 522 6.99 6.95 -6.71
C LEU A 522 5.67 7.71 -6.53
N ARG A 523 5.37 8.15 -5.30
CA ARG A 523 4.18 8.99 -5.03
C ARG A 523 4.29 10.37 -5.66
N SER A 524 5.48 10.97 -5.70
CA SER A 524 5.71 12.26 -6.36
C SER A 524 5.58 12.18 -7.88
N GLU A 525 5.93 11.05 -8.50
CA GLU A 525 5.77 10.84 -9.95
C GLU A 525 4.30 10.75 -10.38
N VAL A 526 3.42 10.34 -9.47
CA VAL A 526 1.97 10.21 -9.70
C VAL A 526 1.21 11.42 -9.16
N GLU A 527 1.89 12.49 -8.76
CA GLU A 527 1.24 13.65 -8.19
C GLU A 527 0.28 14.30 -9.21
N PRO A 528 -1.02 14.45 -8.88
CA PRO A 528 -1.97 15.08 -9.78
C PRO A 528 -1.57 16.53 -10.04
N VAL A 529 -1.33 16.84 -11.30
CA VAL A 529 -0.99 18.20 -11.72
C VAL A 529 -2.23 19.07 -11.87
N ASP A 530 -2.07 20.39 -11.67
CA ASP A 530 -3.18 21.32 -11.88
C ASP A 530 -3.70 21.30 -13.34
N GLY A 531 -4.93 21.78 -13.53
CA GLY A 531 -5.54 21.83 -14.87
C GLY A 531 -4.74 22.68 -15.88
N GLY A 532 -3.94 23.64 -15.42
CA GLY A 532 -3.08 24.46 -16.27
C GLY A 532 -1.87 23.68 -16.80
N ALA A 533 -1.29 22.80 -15.99
CA ALA A 533 -0.22 21.89 -16.38
C ALA A 533 -0.71 20.86 -17.39
N LEU A 534 -1.87 20.24 -17.16
CA LEU A 534 -2.50 19.35 -18.15
C LEU A 534 -2.80 20.08 -19.46
N GLY A 535 -3.32 21.31 -19.38
CA GLY A 535 -3.61 22.14 -20.56
C GLY A 535 -2.36 22.51 -21.38
N ARG A 536 -1.18 22.61 -20.77
CA ARG A 536 0.10 22.80 -21.47
C ARG A 536 0.66 21.49 -22.04
N PHE A 537 0.53 20.41 -21.27
CA PHE A 537 1.03 19.09 -21.65
C PHE A 537 0.28 18.51 -22.86
N LEU A 538 -1.06 18.55 -22.83
CA LEU A 538 -1.90 17.82 -23.78
C LEU A 538 -1.65 18.22 -25.25
N PRO A 539 -1.54 19.50 -25.63
CA PRO A 539 -1.19 19.87 -27.01
C PRO A 539 0.19 19.34 -27.43
N GLY A 540 1.20 19.44 -26.54
CA GLY A 540 2.55 18.94 -26.80
C GLY A 540 2.60 17.42 -26.97
N TRP A 541 1.93 16.69 -26.09
CA TRP A 541 1.80 15.23 -26.17
C TRP A 541 1.06 14.79 -27.45
N GLN A 542 0.01 15.53 -27.83
CA GLN A 542 -0.70 15.30 -29.10
C GLN A 542 0.09 15.74 -30.35
N GLY A 543 1.28 16.32 -30.19
CA GLY A 543 2.13 16.84 -31.27
C GLY A 543 1.62 18.11 -31.94
N VAL A 544 0.70 18.85 -31.30
CA VAL A 544 0.20 20.14 -31.79
C VAL A 544 1.29 21.20 -31.57
N GLY A 545 1.73 21.85 -32.63
CA GLY A 545 2.82 22.84 -32.57
C GLY A 545 4.24 22.25 -32.57
N LEU A 546 4.38 20.92 -32.63
CA LEU A 546 5.63 20.20 -32.89
C LEU A 546 5.53 19.54 -34.28
N PRO A 547 5.66 20.32 -35.37
CA PRO A 547 5.27 19.88 -36.70
C PRO A 547 6.19 18.76 -37.22
N ARG A 548 5.63 17.55 -37.39
CA ARG A 548 6.31 16.40 -37.99
C ARG A 548 6.38 16.53 -39.52
N ARG A 549 7.23 15.76 -40.19
CA ARG A 549 7.46 15.86 -41.65
C ARG A 549 7.36 14.51 -42.34
N GLY A 550 6.80 14.52 -43.55
CA GLY A 550 6.72 13.35 -44.43
C GLY A 550 5.76 12.27 -43.93
N VAL A 551 5.77 11.13 -44.63
CA VAL A 551 4.86 10.00 -44.38
C VAL A 551 5.09 9.38 -42.99
N ASP A 552 6.34 9.22 -42.55
CA ASP A 552 6.66 8.70 -41.20
C ASP A 552 6.09 9.59 -40.09
N GLY A 553 6.17 10.91 -40.29
CA GLY A 553 5.55 11.88 -39.37
C GLY A 553 4.03 11.80 -39.35
N LEU A 554 3.40 11.48 -40.49
CA LEU A 554 1.96 11.26 -40.57
C LEU A 554 1.56 9.97 -39.85
N VAL A 555 2.34 8.90 -39.98
CA VAL A 555 2.14 7.65 -39.24
C VAL A 555 2.16 7.91 -37.73
N GLU A 556 3.15 8.64 -37.21
CA GLU A 556 3.19 9.02 -35.80
C GLU A 556 1.97 9.85 -35.36
N ALA A 557 1.53 10.80 -36.20
CA ALA A 557 0.35 11.61 -35.91
C ALA A 557 -0.92 10.75 -35.87
N VAL A 558 -1.06 9.78 -36.79
CA VAL A 558 -2.17 8.83 -36.82
C VAL A 558 -2.12 7.88 -35.62
N THR A 559 -0.94 7.43 -35.19
CA THR A 559 -0.78 6.60 -33.97
C THR A 559 -1.35 7.28 -32.74
N VAL A 560 -1.09 8.58 -32.57
CA VAL A 560 -1.62 9.35 -31.43
C VAL A 560 -3.14 9.55 -31.51
N LEU A 561 -3.70 9.60 -32.72
CA LEU A 561 -5.12 9.83 -32.98
C LEU A 561 -5.92 8.54 -33.20
N ALA A 562 -5.27 7.37 -33.16
CA ALA A 562 -5.86 6.12 -33.58
C ALA A 562 -7.12 5.80 -32.75
N GLY A 563 -8.24 5.55 -33.43
CA GLY A 563 -9.52 5.27 -32.78
C GLY A 563 -10.28 6.50 -32.25
N ALA A 564 -9.74 7.72 -32.36
CA ALA A 564 -10.47 8.93 -31.95
C ALA A 564 -11.56 9.30 -32.97
N PRO A 565 -12.83 9.49 -32.56
CA PRO A 565 -13.91 9.84 -33.48
C PRO A 565 -13.89 11.34 -33.81
N LEU A 566 -13.29 11.67 -34.96
CA LEU A 566 -13.07 13.03 -35.43
C LEU A 566 -14.01 13.39 -36.59
N PRO A 567 -14.55 14.62 -36.68
CA PRO A 567 -15.34 15.02 -37.84
C PRO A 567 -14.49 14.95 -39.11
N ALA A 568 -15.01 14.30 -40.15
CA ALA A 568 -14.31 14.14 -41.43
C ALA A 568 -13.98 15.52 -42.05
N SER A 569 -14.88 16.49 -41.88
CA SER A 569 -14.71 17.86 -42.39
C SER A 569 -13.49 18.62 -41.85
N VAL A 570 -13.01 18.30 -40.64
CA VAL A 570 -11.88 19.00 -40.00
C VAL A 570 -10.60 18.17 -39.96
N LEU A 571 -10.68 16.88 -40.27
CA LEU A 571 -9.56 15.94 -40.17
C LEU A 571 -8.35 16.39 -41.00
N GLU A 572 -8.58 16.63 -42.29
CA GLU A 572 -7.53 17.03 -43.25
C GLU A 572 -7.33 18.55 -43.34
N VAL A 573 -8.20 19.34 -42.71
CA VAL A 573 -8.16 20.81 -42.74
C VAL A 573 -7.46 21.39 -41.51
N ASP A 574 -7.77 20.86 -40.32
CA ASP A 574 -7.30 21.42 -39.04
C ASP A 574 -6.48 20.39 -38.25
N VAL A 575 -6.94 19.15 -38.16
CA VAL A 575 -6.39 18.16 -37.20
C VAL A 575 -5.01 17.65 -37.63
N LEU A 576 -4.88 17.14 -38.85
CA LEU A 576 -3.61 16.66 -39.40
C LEU A 576 -2.66 17.83 -39.72
N PRO A 577 -3.12 18.94 -40.34
CA PRO A 577 -2.25 20.10 -40.58
C PRO A 577 -1.67 20.73 -39.31
N ALA A 578 -2.38 20.75 -38.17
CA ALA A 578 -1.84 21.29 -36.92
C ALA A 578 -0.70 20.44 -36.31
N ARG A 579 -0.49 19.22 -36.80
CA ARG A 579 0.51 18.24 -36.32
C ARG A 579 1.64 18.00 -37.32
N MET A 580 1.54 18.56 -38.52
CA MET A 580 2.46 18.35 -39.64
C MET A 580 3.02 19.69 -40.14
N ALA A 581 4.30 19.74 -40.51
CA ALA A 581 4.92 20.94 -41.09
C ALA A 581 4.38 21.24 -42.49
N GLU A 582 4.16 20.18 -43.27
CA GLU A 582 3.59 20.21 -44.62
C GLU A 582 2.67 18.99 -44.76
N TYR A 583 1.38 19.14 -44.45
CA TYR A 583 0.41 18.07 -44.70
C TYR A 583 0.06 18.01 -46.19
N ARG A 584 0.14 16.81 -46.79
CA ARG A 584 -0.30 16.53 -48.16
C ARG A 584 -1.36 15.43 -48.11
N PRO A 585 -2.59 15.66 -48.60
CA PRO A 585 -3.63 14.63 -48.64
C PRO A 585 -3.19 13.33 -49.33
N ALA A 586 -2.33 13.44 -50.34
CA ALA A 586 -1.75 12.30 -51.05
C ALA A 586 -0.96 11.33 -50.14
N ASP A 587 -0.42 11.78 -49.02
CA ASP A 587 0.31 10.93 -48.07
C ASP A 587 -0.67 10.05 -47.27
N LEU A 588 -1.83 10.59 -46.89
CA LEU A 588 -2.90 9.81 -46.25
C LEU A 588 -3.56 8.85 -47.25
N ASP A 589 -3.78 9.29 -48.49
CA ASP A 589 -4.28 8.45 -49.58
C ASP A 589 -3.33 7.27 -49.86
N ALA A 590 -2.02 7.52 -49.82
CA ALA A 590 -1.01 6.48 -50.00
C ALA A 590 -1.07 5.42 -48.88
N LEU A 591 -1.18 5.84 -47.62
CA LEU A 591 -1.33 4.93 -46.47
C LEU A 591 -2.64 4.12 -46.54
N CYS A 592 -3.75 4.76 -46.95
CA CYS A 592 -5.02 4.08 -47.16
C CYS A 592 -4.97 3.08 -48.33
N THR A 593 -4.31 3.46 -49.42
CA THR A 593 -4.19 2.63 -50.64
C THR A 593 -3.26 1.43 -50.41
N ALA A 594 -2.17 1.61 -49.66
CA ALA A 594 -1.29 0.53 -49.22
C ALA A 594 -2.01 -0.43 -48.26
N GLY A 595 -3.05 0.06 -47.58
CA GLY A 595 -3.85 -0.70 -46.63
C GLY A 595 -3.29 -0.71 -45.21
N ASP A 596 -2.33 0.17 -44.92
CA ASP A 596 -1.71 0.31 -43.59
C ASP A 596 -2.68 1.00 -42.63
N VAL A 597 -3.36 2.05 -43.11
CA VAL A 597 -4.39 2.79 -42.38
C VAL A 597 -5.75 2.52 -43.00
N VAL A 598 -6.76 2.33 -42.17
CA VAL A 598 -8.17 2.28 -42.57
C VAL A 598 -8.95 3.33 -41.80
N TRP A 599 -10.05 3.80 -42.39
CA TRP A 599 -10.97 4.70 -41.71
C TRP A 599 -12.31 4.01 -41.48
N VAL A 600 -12.87 4.21 -40.30
CA VAL A 600 -14.16 3.64 -39.88
C VAL A 600 -15.12 4.76 -39.52
N GLY A 601 -16.35 4.70 -40.03
CA GLY A 601 -17.40 5.64 -39.66
C GLY A 601 -17.88 5.37 -38.23
N ALA A 602 -17.87 6.40 -37.39
CA ALA A 602 -18.27 6.31 -35.98
C ALA A 602 -19.70 6.82 -35.75
N SER A 603 -20.05 8.00 -36.27
CA SER A 603 -21.40 8.58 -36.09
C SER A 603 -21.68 9.68 -37.10
N ALA A 604 -22.94 9.85 -37.53
CA ALA A 604 -23.30 10.97 -38.41
C ALA A 604 -23.28 12.33 -37.68
N LEU A 605 -22.86 13.39 -38.37
CA LEU A 605 -22.91 14.78 -37.94
C LEU A 605 -23.75 15.58 -38.94
N GLY A 606 -25.08 15.49 -38.78
CA GLY A 606 -26.01 16.03 -39.76
C GLY A 606 -26.07 15.19 -41.04
N ALA A 607 -26.50 15.80 -42.15
CA ALA A 607 -26.75 15.09 -43.41
C ALA A 607 -25.54 15.02 -44.35
N SER A 608 -24.50 15.82 -44.12
CA SER A 608 -23.37 16.00 -45.04
C SER A 608 -22.00 15.78 -44.40
N ASP A 609 -21.95 15.44 -43.11
CA ASP A 609 -20.71 15.20 -42.36
C ASP A 609 -20.88 14.03 -41.40
N GLY A 610 -19.77 13.49 -40.93
CA GLY A 610 -19.72 12.35 -40.03
C GLY A 610 -18.39 12.29 -39.29
N ARG A 611 -18.41 11.63 -38.13
CA ARG A 611 -17.20 11.29 -37.41
C ARG A 611 -16.59 10.04 -38.02
N VAL A 612 -15.30 10.10 -38.29
CA VAL A 612 -14.47 8.99 -38.74
C VAL A 612 -13.35 8.75 -37.73
N GLN A 613 -12.94 7.51 -37.61
CA GLN A 613 -11.77 7.08 -36.85
C GLN A 613 -10.71 6.60 -37.83
N LEU A 614 -9.49 7.12 -37.74
CA LEU A 614 -8.34 6.51 -38.40
C LEU A 614 -7.78 5.43 -37.49
N VAL A 615 -7.48 4.26 -38.02
CA VAL A 615 -6.87 3.14 -37.28
C VAL A 615 -5.93 2.37 -38.18
N PHE A 616 -4.87 1.81 -37.61
CA PHE A 616 -4.04 0.85 -38.34
C PHE A 616 -4.79 -0.48 -38.50
N ARG A 617 -4.61 -1.13 -39.65
CA ARG A 617 -5.38 -2.33 -40.01
C ARG A 617 -5.27 -3.46 -38.98
N ASP A 618 -4.10 -3.63 -38.38
CA ASP A 618 -3.80 -4.62 -37.34
C ASP A 618 -4.40 -4.28 -35.97
N GLN A 619 -4.85 -3.03 -35.77
CA GLN A 619 -5.41 -2.54 -34.51
C GLN A 619 -6.93 -2.36 -34.55
N VAL A 620 -7.59 -2.67 -35.67
CA VAL A 620 -9.05 -2.46 -35.82
C VAL A 620 -9.84 -3.20 -34.74
N GLU A 621 -9.54 -4.47 -34.47
CA GLU A 621 -10.26 -5.27 -33.46
C GLU A 621 -10.06 -4.73 -32.03
N LEU A 622 -8.95 -4.01 -31.77
CA LEU A 622 -8.62 -3.46 -30.47
C LEU A 622 -9.27 -2.08 -30.24
N LEU A 623 -9.23 -1.22 -31.26
CA LEU A 623 -9.60 0.20 -31.13
C LEU A 623 -11.01 0.52 -31.62
N VAL A 624 -11.62 -0.35 -32.41
CA VAL A 624 -12.97 -0.16 -32.95
C VAL A 624 -13.91 -1.17 -32.29
N PRO A 625 -14.68 -0.76 -31.27
CA PRO A 625 -15.62 -1.67 -30.62
C PRO A 625 -16.69 -2.13 -31.62
N PRO A 626 -17.21 -3.37 -31.48
CA PRO A 626 -18.34 -3.81 -32.28
C PRO A 626 -19.54 -2.89 -32.01
N PRO A 627 -20.32 -2.53 -33.06
CA PRO A 627 -21.50 -1.70 -32.87
C PRO A 627 -22.51 -2.41 -31.97
N ASP A 628 -23.21 -1.62 -31.13
CA ASP A 628 -24.29 -2.13 -30.30
C ASP A 628 -25.37 -2.77 -31.21
N PRO A 629 -25.79 -4.03 -30.95
CA PRO A 629 -26.84 -4.68 -31.71
C PRO A 629 -28.14 -3.87 -31.80
N GLU A 630 -28.44 -3.03 -30.81
CA GLU A 630 -29.64 -2.20 -30.77
C GLU A 630 -29.56 -0.95 -31.69
N ASP A 631 -28.34 -0.50 -32.01
CA ASP A 631 -28.07 0.69 -32.84
C ASP A 631 -27.80 0.36 -34.32
N LEU A 632 -27.84 -0.92 -34.70
CA LEU A 632 -27.62 -1.34 -36.07
C LEU A 632 -28.71 -0.76 -36.99
N PRO A 633 -28.36 -0.08 -38.10
CA PRO A 633 -29.36 0.49 -38.99
C PRO A 633 -30.23 -0.62 -39.60
N ILE A 634 -31.55 -0.51 -39.42
CA ILE A 634 -32.55 -1.51 -39.82
C ILE A 634 -33.30 -1.01 -41.06
N GLY A 635 -33.63 -1.91 -41.98
CA GLY A 635 -34.52 -1.63 -43.10
C GLY A 635 -34.06 -2.27 -44.41
N PRO A 636 -34.95 -2.33 -45.42
CA PRO A 636 -34.72 -3.08 -46.66
C PRO A 636 -33.43 -2.68 -47.41
N LEU A 637 -33.09 -1.38 -47.39
CA LEU A 637 -31.87 -0.86 -48.00
C LEU A 637 -30.61 -1.32 -47.27
N HIS A 638 -30.60 -1.23 -45.93
CA HIS A 638 -29.47 -1.65 -45.11
C HIS A 638 -29.23 -3.17 -45.21
N ASP A 639 -30.30 -3.95 -45.29
CA ASP A 639 -30.22 -5.40 -45.48
C ASP A 639 -29.66 -5.77 -46.86
N ALA A 640 -30.08 -5.05 -47.91
CA ALA A 640 -29.54 -5.23 -49.26
C ALA A 640 -28.04 -4.89 -49.33
N LEU A 641 -27.60 -3.79 -48.70
CA LEU A 641 -26.18 -3.42 -48.61
C LEU A 641 -25.36 -4.45 -47.84
N ARG A 642 -25.84 -4.92 -46.68
CA ARG A 642 -25.17 -5.98 -45.90
C ARG A 642 -25.07 -7.29 -46.69
N GLN A 643 -26.12 -7.67 -47.41
CA GLN A 643 -26.11 -8.86 -48.25
C GLN A 643 -25.13 -8.73 -49.42
N HIS A 644 -25.07 -7.56 -50.07
CA HIS A 644 -24.12 -7.28 -51.13
C HIS A 644 -22.68 -7.42 -50.62
N LEU A 645 -22.34 -6.72 -49.53
CA LEU A 645 -20.99 -6.75 -48.94
C LEU A 645 -20.60 -8.15 -48.43
N ARG A 646 -21.54 -8.94 -47.89
CA ARG A 646 -21.29 -10.35 -47.53
C ARG A 646 -20.98 -11.24 -48.73
N THR A 647 -21.59 -10.96 -49.89
CA THR A 647 -21.49 -11.81 -51.08
C THR A 647 -20.32 -11.42 -51.98
N ARG A 648 -20.06 -10.10 -52.12
CA ARG A 648 -19.08 -9.52 -53.03
C ARG A 648 -17.80 -9.05 -52.33
N GLY A 649 -17.83 -8.91 -51.00
CA GLY A 649 -16.71 -8.34 -50.23
C GLY A 649 -16.62 -6.82 -50.40
N ALA A 650 -15.39 -6.29 -50.27
CA ALA A 650 -15.12 -4.86 -50.47
C ALA A 650 -15.59 -4.41 -51.86
N SER A 651 -16.41 -3.36 -51.90
CA SER A 651 -17.11 -2.88 -53.11
C SER A 651 -16.93 -1.37 -53.24
N PHE A 652 -16.84 -0.84 -54.47
CA PHE A 652 -16.78 0.61 -54.66
C PHE A 652 -18.16 1.22 -54.41
N TRP A 653 -18.21 2.52 -54.11
CA TRP A 653 -19.49 3.23 -53.94
C TRP A 653 -20.43 3.08 -55.14
N ALA A 654 -19.89 3.12 -56.36
CA ALA A 654 -20.65 2.90 -57.59
C ALA A 654 -21.25 1.49 -57.73
N ASP A 655 -20.73 0.51 -56.98
CA ASP A 655 -21.29 -0.84 -56.92
C ASP A 655 -22.40 -0.99 -55.87
N LEU A 656 -22.55 0.01 -54.99
CA LEU A 656 -23.47 0.02 -53.84
C LEU A 656 -24.70 0.93 -54.03
N VAL A 657 -24.62 1.90 -54.95
CA VAL A 657 -25.68 2.91 -55.22
C VAL A 657 -26.47 2.63 -56.47
#